data_AF-A0A2S8X3W4-F1
#
_entry.id   AF-A0A2S8X3W4-F1
#
_cell.length_a   1.000
_cell.length_b   1.000
_cell.length_c   1.000
_cell.angle_alpha   90.00
_cell.angle_beta   90.00
_cell.angle_gamma   90.00
#
_symmetry.space_group_name_H-M   'P 1'
#
loop_
_entity.id
_entity.type
_entity.pdbx_description
1 polymer ?
#
loop_
_entity_poly.entity_id
_entity_poly.type
_entity_poly.pdbx_seq_one_letter_code
_entity_poly.pdbx_strand_id
1 'polypeptide(L)'
;MKRKWMVVIVVLLAIGPWMGLGPLPVQAAHVFSGGGNGSPIDPYIIRTAEDLDHVRDDLKASYKLQSDIDLTSYGYWQPIGTSSANAFEGQLDGAGYTISGMTIVSSADIIGLFGYVREPATIYNVRLENVNITSSNANGQVGGLVGLASASSTYLMLDRISVTGEIHSNGFSTGGLVGQTSLIALVNSDAHVRIYSVGNTHVGGLVGYNGNSIIEKSYATGDVSSDRNAGGLVGYYSGSSNIRNSYATGHVTGVGNAAIGGLIGAGNSGTVEDSYATGTVTRDNGLAGGLVGDNNIIIGSGMSIANSYWNLSDNPGLNTTGNQSGIDGAMSLDAMKEWVTYIGWDSAIWGIQEDMSHPYLKSFSPVLRVDPLSSATYSTELGDNQFMISGYVRDGSIGEPLEVSYTIKNASNGTVTQDVYAINATSSNQTFNFPVTIDESTYTPGTYTIKITASDSVPAHEQLQSLTFGVEDKTPPAAPIITIPSNGHMTNNATPTVSGTSEAGATVTVVLDGTVAGTATAGSNGSWAWAVESPLPEGTHMVKTRASDVAGNVGPDSAIHTFTVDVTPPIITLIGSPSMQIKIGSAYTDPGAKAQDAVDGDLTSQIKVTGTVNVNRAGSYVLTYKLQDSSGNAAASVLRTVDVVSSGGGSGGGSGSGAGAGAGGSGSSSVEQSPNANLAQLTLRVGGSTEELTPQFAPEITEYTMETSGEQLVLHWVAADSKAVVKLLSKPVIDTTSIPLVMGTQTIKITVQAENGTRKVYTITVTRLDDNENTSASPECAFTDIQAHWAKTDICEAARLQIVEGVNTNSFAPDRTVTRAEFAVMLLRTLQIPSVQQSVANPFSDKYSTPEWAQLAIHTGAIEGILNGYPDGTFRPQQEIDRAEMAVMLAKALKWETDIESDLNFSDRASIPAWAQSYVKAAHENGLLQGRGDNQFVPDGVTTRAEAAVVMLRLWKSLY
;
A
#
# COMPACT_ATOMS: atom_id res chain seq x y z
N MET A 1 22.70 34.26 17.71
CA MET A 1 23.24 35.22 18.71
C MET A 1 22.23 36.35 18.95
N LYS A 2 22.43 37.22 19.96
CA LYS A 2 21.42 38.19 20.46
C LYS A 2 21.35 39.51 19.66
N ARG A 3 20.13 40.00 19.37
CA ARG A 3 19.63 41.42 19.37
C ARG A 3 18.18 41.40 18.84
N LYS A 4 17.12 41.62 19.62
CA LYS A 4 16.63 42.77 20.45
C LYS A 4 15.65 43.70 19.69
N TRP A 5 14.58 44.08 20.38
CA TRP A 5 13.33 44.65 19.85
C TRP A 5 13.20 46.19 19.97
N MET A 6 12.59 46.80 18.93
CA MET A 6 11.47 47.79 18.94
C MET A 6 11.62 49.24 19.48
N VAL A 7 10.72 50.11 18.95
CA VAL A 7 10.22 51.44 19.40
C VAL A 7 10.98 52.71 18.98
N VAL A 8 10.30 53.56 18.17
CA VAL A 8 9.83 54.94 18.48
C VAL A 8 8.77 55.35 17.43
N ILE A 9 7.91 56.33 17.73
CA ILE A 9 6.60 56.57 17.07
C ILE A 9 6.41 58.03 16.60
N VAL A 10 5.84 58.19 15.39
CA VAL A 10 5.05 59.33 14.82
C VAL A 10 5.61 60.78 14.85
N VAL A 11 5.55 61.47 13.69
CA VAL A 11 4.92 62.81 13.45
C VAL A 11 5.24 63.30 12.02
N LEU A 12 4.24 63.37 11.13
CA LEU A 12 3.89 64.50 10.24
C LEU A 12 2.77 64.14 9.25
N LEU A 13 2.05 65.14 8.75
CA LEU A 13 0.91 65.01 7.85
C LEU A 13 1.10 65.79 6.54
N ALA A 14 0.62 65.18 5.45
CA ALA A 14 0.12 65.80 4.21
C ALA A 14 1.11 66.40 3.17
N ILE A 15 0.57 66.45 1.93
CA ILE A 15 1.04 67.11 0.70
C ILE A 15 2.16 66.38 -0.10
N GLY A 16 1.74 65.71 -1.18
CA GLY A 16 2.63 65.17 -2.23
C GLY A 16 1.94 64.08 -3.07
N PRO A 17 1.52 64.35 -4.32
CA PRO A 17 0.87 63.35 -5.16
C PRO A 17 1.87 62.50 -5.95
N TRP A 18 1.50 61.23 -6.19
CA TRP A 18 1.97 60.39 -7.29
C TRP A 18 3.49 60.34 -7.56
N MET A 19 4.18 59.44 -6.86
CA MET A 19 5.24 58.64 -7.49
C MET A 19 4.87 57.16 -7.39
N GLY A 20 5.07 56.43 -8.49
CA GLY A 20 4.55 55.07 -8.62
C GLY A 20 5.31 54.07 -7.78
N LEU A 21 4.67 53.56 -6.73
CA LEU A 21 4.88 52.17 -6.36
C LEU A 21 4.26 51.32 -7.47
N GLY A 22 5.09 50.56 -8.19
CA GLY A 22 4.58 49.38 -8.90
C GLY A 22 3.95 48.41 -7.89
N PRO A 23 3.15 47.43 -8.33
CA PRO A 23 2.68 46.38 -7.43
C PRO A 23 3.89 45.77 -6.71
N LEU A 24 3.79 45.64 -5.39
CA LEU A 24 4.76 44.86 -4.62
C LEU A 24 4.89 43.48 -5.31
N PRO A 25 6.10 42.92 -5.44
CA PRO A 25 6.24 41.59 -6.02
C PRO A 25 5.37 40.64 -5.20
N VAL A 26 4.37 40.04 -5.87
CA VAL A 26 3.56 39.00 -5.26
C VAL A 26 4.54 37.92 -4.83
N GLN A 27 4.56 37.63 -3.52
CA GLN A 27 5.37 36.54 -2.99
C GLN A 27 4.99 35.28 -3.76
N ALA A 28 5.97 34.65 -4.41
CA ALA A 28 5.70 33.47 -5.21
C ALA A 28 5.04 32.43 -4.30
N ALA A 29 3.92 31.86 -4.74
CA ALA A 29 3.21 30.83 -3.97
C ALA A 29 4.17 29.70 -3.62
N HIS A 30 4.08 29.17 -2.40
CA HIS A 30 4.93 28.08 -1.97
C HIS A 30 4.82 26.90 -2.94
N VAL A 31 5.97 26.38 -3.35
CA VAL A 31 6.02 25.22 -4.26
C VAL A 31 6.11 23.98 -3.39
N PHE A 32 4.95 23.46 -3.03
CA PHE A 32 4.80 22.24 -2.24
C PHE A 32 5.69 21.12 -2.80
N SER A 33 6.52 20.52 -1.94
CA SER A 33 7.60 19.63 -2.37
C SER A 33 7.12 18.36 -3.09
N GLY A 34 5.85 17.99 -2.94
CA GLY A 34 5.20 16.92 -3.71
C GLY A 34 4.35 17.35 -4.89
N GLY A 35 4.20 18.64 -5.15
CA GLY A 35 3.34 19.18 -6.21
C GLY A 35 1.86 19.25 -5.80
N GLY A 36 0.98 19.05 -6.79
CA GLY A 36 -0.45 19.32 -6.69
C GLY A 36 -0.81 20.77 -7.06
N ASN A 37 -2.10 21.05 -7.22
CA ASN A 37 -2.64 22.37 -7.55
C ASN A 37 -3.63 22.93 -6.52
N GLY A 38 -3.89 22.20 -5.43
CA GLY A 38 -4.78 22.62 -4.35
C GLY A 38 -6.26 22.36 -4.59
N SER A 39 -6.65 21.76 -5.72
CA SER A 39 -8.04 21.31 -5.94
C SER A 39 -8.32 19.94 -5.29
N PRO A 40 -9.60 19.60 -5.00
CA PRO A 40 -9.94 18.29 -4.43
C PRO A 40 -9.54 17.05 -5.26
N ILE A 41 -9.24 17.23 -6.55
CA ILE A 41 -8.79 16.15 -7.46
C ILE A 41 -7.27 16.09 -7.63
N ASP A 42 -6.56 17.14 -7.23
CA ASP A 42 -5.09 17.28 -7.33
C ASP A 42 -4.59 18.14 -6.15
N PRO A 43 -4.72 17.63 -4.91
CA PRO A 43 -4.42 18.37 -3.69
C PRO A 43 -2.92 18.67 -3.56
N TYR A 44 -2.56 19.75 -2.86
CA TYR A 44 -1.18 20.05 -2.53
C TYR A 44 -0.57 18.96 -1.65
N ILE A 45 0.58 18.44 -2.07
CA ILE A 45 1.22 17.27 -1.46
C ILE A 45 2.31 17.70 -0.47
N ILE A 46 2.03 17.45 0.82
CA ILE A 46 2.87 17.81 1.96
C ILE A 46 3.88 16.68 2.24
N ARG A 47 5.18 17.00 2.30
CA ARG A 47 6.25 16.05 2.73
C ARG A 47 7.22 16.62 3.75
N THR A 48 7.06 17.88 4.15
CA THR A 48 7.99 18.57 5.06
C THR A 48 7.24 19.44 6.05
N ALA A 49 7.90 19.78 7.17
CA ALA A 49 7.39 20.76 8.13
C ALA A 49 7.17 22.14 7.51
N GLU A 50 7.96 22.51 6.49
CA GLU A 50 7.83 23.74 5.71
C GLU A 50 6.58 23.71 4.82
N ASP A 51 6.33 22.60 4.10
CA ASP A 51 5.07 22.40 3.37
C ASP A 51 3.84 22.48 4.29
N LEU A 52 3.93 21.89 5.49
CA LEU A 52 2.82 21.91 6.46
C LEU A 52 2.58 23.32 7.03
N ASP A 53 3.63 24.12 7.23
CA ASP A 53 3.48 25.52 7.66
C ASP A 53 2.80 26.37 6.58
N HIS A 54 3.21 26.18 5.31
CA HIS A 54 2.65 26.89 4.15
C HIS A 54 1.19 26.53 3.79
N VAL A 55 0.55 25.59 4.51
CA VAL A 55 -0.93 25.46 4.51
C VAL A 55 -1.61 26.77 4.93
N ARG A 56 -0.93 27.64 5.68
CA ARG A 56 -1.44 28.96 6.07
C ARG A 56 -1.58 29.96 4.90
N ASP A 57 -0.98 29.69 3.74
CA ASP A 57 -0.98 30.60 2.59
C ASP A 57 -2.21 30.47 1.68
N ASP A 58 -2.81 29.27 1.58
CA ASP A 58 -4.12 29.05 0.94
C ASP A 58 -5.04 28.18 1.80
N LEU A 59 -5.66 28.84 2.79
CA LEU A 59 -6.61 28.24 3.72
C LEU A 59 -7.86 27.61 3.07
N LYS A 60 -8.04 27.68 1.75
CA LYS A 60 -9.18 27.09 1.00
C LYS A 60 -8.78 25.89 0.13
N ALA A 61 -7.49 25.62 -0.04
CA ALA A 61 -7.00 24.53 -0.87
C ALA A 61 -7.20 23.15 -0.20
N SER A 62 -7.11 22.10 -1.02
CA SER A 62 -7.09 20.70 -0.60
C SER A 62 -5.65 20.23 -0.44
N TYR A 63 -5.36 19.51 0.64
CA TYR A 63 -4.03 19.10 1.06
C TYR A 63 -3.99 17.61 1.37
N LYS A 64 -2.85 16.96 1.09
CA LYS A 64 -2.63 15.55 1.40
C LYS A 64 -1.19 15.29 1.84
N LEU A 65 -0.99 14.52 2.91
CA LEU A 65 0.35 14.09 3.34
C LEU A 65 0.87 12.93 2.46
N GLN A 66 2.18 12.91 2.24
CA GLN A 66 2.88 11.77 1.61
C GLN A 66 4.13 11.32 2.41
N SER A 67 4.32 11.83 3.61
CA SER A 67 5.30 11.35 4.59
C SER A 67 4.90 11.79 6.00
N ASP A 68 5.50 11.17 7.01
CA ASP A 68 5.47 11.69 8.38
C ASP A 68 6.18 13.06 8.46
N ILE A 69 5.77 13.89 9.41
CA ILE A 69 6.22 15.27 9.59
C ILE A 69 6.68 15.47 11.05
N ASP A 70 7.97 15.69 11.27
CA ASP A 70 8.54 16.02 12.59
C ASP A 70 8.64 17.54 12.79
N LEU A 71 7.99 18.04 13.84
CA LEU A 71 7.98 19.46 14.24
C LEU A 71 8.88 19.76 15.46
N THR A 72 9.53 18.76 16.07
CA THR A 72 10.38 18.95 17.28
C THR A 72 11.45 20.02 17.09
N SER A 73 12.05 20.07 15.91
CA SER A 73 13.10 21.03 15.54
C SER A 73 12.57 22.30 14.85
N TYR A 74 11.26 22.37 14.58
CA TYR A 74 10.61 23.51 13.90
C TYR A 74 10.36 24.69 14.86
N GLY A 75 10.27 24.42 16.17
CA GLY A 75 10.09 25.43 17.21
C GLY A 75 8.65 25.59 17.66
N TYR A 76 8.25 26.80 18.07
CA TYR A 76 6.90 27.06 18.58
C TYR A 76 5.90 27.24 17.44
N TRP A 77 5.10 26.21 17.19
CA TRP A 77 4.08 26.18 16.15
C TRP A 77 3.08 27.34 16.27
N GLN A 78 2.70 27.92 15.13
CA GLN A 78 1.70 28.99 15.04
C GLN A 78 0.43 28.42 14.37
N PRO A 79 -0.74 28.42 15.05
CA PRO A 79 -1.94 27.76 14.53
C PRO A 79 -2.31 28.18 13.11
N ILE A 80 -2.65 27.20 12.26
CA ILE A 80 -3.17 27.45 10.91
C ILE A 80 -4.60 28.00 11.03
N GLY A 81 -4.87 29.14 10.39
CA GLY A 81 -6.14 29.84 10.47
C GLY A 81 -6.37 30.48 11.85
N THR A 82 -6.14 31.79 11.97
CA THR A 82 -6.02 32.50 13.26
C THR A 82 -7.21 33.40 13.61
N SER A 83 -8.26 33.47 12.77
CA SER A 83 -9.45 34.30 13.04
C SER A 83 -10.63 33.90 12.16
N SER A 84 -11.81 34.51 12.37
CA SER A 84 -12.96 34.33 11.47
C SER A 84 -12.76 34.93 10.08
N ALA A 85 -11.79 35.83 9.86
CA ALA A 85 -11.41 36.29 8.53
C ALA A 85 -10.46 35.30 7.84
N ASN A 86 -9.61 34.65 8.64
CA ASN A 86 -8.58 33.71 8.21
C ASN A 86 -8.86 32.35 8.87
N ALA A 87 -9.96 31.69 8.51
CA ALA A 87 -10.28 30.34 8.97
C ALA A 87 -9.88 29.31 7.90
N PHE A 88 -9.50 28.11 8.31
CA PHE A 88 -9.30 27.00 7.38
C PHE A 88 -10.67 26.53 6.87
N GLU A 89 -10.85 26.58 5.55
CA GLU A 89 -12.06 26.26 4.79
C GLU A 89 -11.83 25.14 3.76
N GLY A 90 -10.58 24.68 3.63
CA GLY A 90 -10.11 23.68 2.68
C GLY A 90 -10.22 22.23 3.18
N GLN A 91 -9.46 21.33 2.55
CA GLN A 91 -9.46 19.90 2.89
C GLN A 91 -8.07 19.45 3.37
N LEU A 92 -8.00 18.56 4.37
CA LEU A 92 -6.75 17.90 4.77
C LEU A 92 -6.95 16.39 4.91
N ASP A 93 -6.21 15.63 4.09
CA ASP A 93 -6.07 14.19 4.18
C ASP A 93 -4.71 13.82 4.78
N GLY A 94 -4.67 13.39 6.04
CA GLY A 94 -3.45 12.88 6.67
C GLY A 94 -2.93 11.58 6.05
N ALA A 95 -3.73 10.89 5.25
CA ALA A 95 -3.39 9.70 4.46
C ALA A 95 -2.72 8.54 5.23
N GLY A 96 -2.85 8.51 6.56
CA GLY A 96 -2.22 7.52 7.45
C GLY A 96 -0.85 7.94 8.02
N TYR A 97 -0.31 9.09 7.60
CA TYR A 97 0.94 9.63 8.10
C TYR A 97 0.77 10.43 9.41
N THR A 98 1.88 10.59 10.11
CA THR A 98 1.96 11.15 11.47
C THR A 98 2.59 12.54 11.46
N ILE A 99 1.95 13.51 12.10
CA ILE A 99 2.55 14.80 12.45
C ILE A 99 2.98 14.71 13.92
N SER A 100 4.28 14.89 14.23
CA SER A 100 4.83 14.65 15.56
C SER A 100 5.60 15.84 16.15
N GLY A 101 5.68 15.91 17.48
CA GLY A 101 6.54 16.85 18.22
C GLY A 101 6.04 18.30 18.29
N MET A 102 4.79 18.56 17.90
CA MET A 102 4.22 19.92 17.84
C MET A 102 4.20 20.58 19.23
N THR A 103 5.01 21.64 19.40
CA THR A 103 5.03 22.42 20.65
C THR A 103 4.42 23.81 20.43
N ILE A 104 3.46 24.21 21.27
CA ILE A 104 2.85 25.56 21.27
C ILE A 104 2.97 26.18 22.66
N VAL A 105 3.47 27.41 22.74
CA VAL A 105 3.39 28.23 23.96
C VAL A 105 2.76 29.56 23.56
N SER A 106 1.54 29.85 24.03
CA SER A 106 0.72 30.93 23.46
C SER A 106 -0.22 31.62 24.46
N SER A 107 -0.68 32.79 24.07
CA SER A 107 -1.77 33.55 24.69
C SER A 107 -2.84 33.97 23.66
N ALA A 108 -2.91 33.30 22.51
CA ALA A 108 -3.95 33.52 21.52
C ALA A 108 -5.34 33.06 22.03
N ASP A 109 -6.41 33.52 21.39
CA ASP A 109 -7.78 33.09 21.73
C ASP A 109 -8.10 31.69 21.20
N ILE A 110 -7.43 31.23 20.14
CA ILE A 110 -7.66 29.91 19.54
C ILE A 110 -6.33 29.19 19.28
N ILE A 111 -6.20 27.95 19.76
CA ILE A 111 -4.92 27.22 19.82
C ILE A 111 -5.11 25.74 19.43
N GLY A 112 -4.24 25.27 18.54
CA GLY A 112 -4.10 23.88 18.09
C GLY A 112 -3.16 23.82 16.87
N LEU A 113 -3.08 22.68 16.17
CA LEU A 113 -2.50 22.64 14.82
C LEU A 113 -3.19 23.68 13.93
N PHE A 114 -4.52 23.69 13.98
CA PHE A 114 -5.40 24.74 13.47
C PHE A 114 -5.96 25.59 14.61
N GLY A 115 -6.09 26.90 14.37
CA GLY A 115 -6.79 27.81 15.29
C GLY A 115 -8.29 27.76 15.05
N TYR A 116 -8.72 28.12 13.84
CA TYR A 116 -10.12 28.14 13.39
C TYR A 116 -10.27 27.25 12.16
N VAL A 117 -11.15 26.24 12.26
CA VAL A 117 -11.65 25.46 11.10
C VAL A 117 -13.14 25.78 10.88
N ARG A 118 -13.54 26.06 9.64
CA ARG A 118 -14.90 26.49 9.27
C ARG A 118 -15.44 25.75 8.03
N GLU A 119 -16.75 25.54 8.01
CA GLU A 119 -17.51 25.13 6.82
C GLU A 119 -17.06 25.90 5.56
N PRO A 120 -16.70 25.22 4.44
CA PRO A 120 -16.98 23.82 4.11
C PRO A 120 -15.84 22.83 4.43
N ALA A 121 -14.93 23.16 5.35
CA ALA A 121 -13.72 22.35 5.58
C ALA A 121 -14.00 20.88 5.94
N THR A 122 -13.07 20.01 5.54
CA THR A 122 -13.00 18.61 5.97
C THR A 122 -11.58 18.25 6.39
N ILE A 123 -11.42 17.60 7.54
CA ILE A 123 -10.12 17.11 8.00
C ILE A 123 -10.28 15.64 8.36
N TYR A 124 -9.45 14.78 7.77
CA TYR A 124 -9.55 13.33 7.98
C TYR A 124 -8.20 12.59 7.87
N ASN A 125 -8.12 11.38 8.44
CA ASN A 125 -6.91 10.55 8.51
C ASN A 125 -5.70 11.19 9.24
N VAL A 126 -5.89 12.21 10.09
CA VAL A 126 -4.78 12.96 10.71
C VAL A 126 -4.39 12.36 12.07
N ARG A 127 -3.13 11.96 12.21
CA ARG A 127 -2.53 11.51 13.47
C ARG A 127 -1.54 12.57 13.98
N LEU A 128 -1.77 13.06 15.19
CA LEU A 128 -0.92 14.00 15.92
C LEU A 128 -0.26 13.31 17.11
N GLU A 129 1.07 13.35 17.19
CA GLU A 129 1.82 12.73 18.28
C GLU A 129 2.72 13.70 19.05
N ASN A 130 2.81 13.46 20.36
CA ASN A 130 3.62 14.24 21.28
C ASN A 130 3.32 15.75 21.20
N VAL A 131 2.03 16.12 21.08
CA VAL A 131 1.62 17.53 21.14
C VAL A 131 1.90 18.06 22.56
N ASN A 132 2.50 19.24 22.65
CA ASN A 132 2.78 19.90 23.93
C ASN A 132 2.30 21.35 23.86
N ILE A 133 1.16 21.64 24.48
CA ILE A 133 0.52 22.95 24.40
C ILE A 133 0.50 23.60 25.78
N THR A 134 1.00 24.83 25.86
CA THR A 134 0.85 25.72 27.02
C THR A 134 0.04 26.96 26.61
N SER A 135 -1.22 27.04 27.06
CA SER A 135 -2.10 28.20 26.88
C SER A 135 -2.20 29.04 28.15
N SER A 136 -2.11 30.36 28.00
CA SER A 136 -2.10 31.32 29.12
C SER A 136 -3.28 32.32 29.12
N ASN A 137 -4.19 32.24 28.15
CA ASN A 137 -5.29 33.19 27.96
C ASN A 137 -6.63 32.65 28.50
N ALA A 138 -7.17 33.34 29.52
CA ALA A 138 -8.46 33.06 30.18
C ALA A 138 -9.64 32.74 29.24
N ASN A 139 -9.67 33.32 28.03
CA ASN A 139 -10.77 33.16 27.09
C ASN A 139 -10.50 32.11 26.00
N GLY A 140 -9.37 31.40 26.05
CA GLY A 140 -8.89 30.55 24.97
C GLY A 140 -9.74 29.30 24.70
N GLN A 141 -9.98 28.99 23.43
CA GLN A 141 -10.40 27.66 22.96
C GLN A 141 -9.14 26.87 22.54
N VAL A 142 -8.84 25.79 23.26
CA VAL A 142 -7.57 25.05 23.13
C VAL A 142 -7.84 23.59 22.79
N GLY A 143 -7.33 23.11 21.65
CA GLY A 143 -7.36 21.71 21.25
C GLY A 143 -6.03 21.25 20.68
N GLY A 144 -5.77 19.95 20.67
CA GLY A 144 -4.57 19.40 20.01
C GLY A 144 -4.61 19.58 18.49
N LEU A 145 -5.74 19.23 17.84
CA LEU A 145 -5.94 19.49 16.42
C LEU A 145 -6.50 20.89 16.18
N VAL A 146 -7.60 21.26 16.83
CA VAL A 146 -8.35 22.50 16.53
C VAL A 146 -8.71 23.30 17.78
N GLY A 147 -8.42 24.60 17.80
CA GLY A 147 -8.94 25.50 18.83
C GLY A 147 -10.47 25.62 18.76
N LEU A 148 -10.98 26.22 17.67
CA LEU A 148 -12.41 26.39 17.39
C LEU A 148 -12.78 25.76 16.04
N ALA A 149 -13.74 24.84 16.05
CA ALA A 149 -14.40 24.34 14.85
C ALA A 149 -15.85 24.85 14.81
N SER A 150 -16.28 25.50 13.72
CA SER A 150 -17.69 25.90 13.59
C SER A 150 -18.27 25.84 12.18
N ALA A 151 -19.51 25.39 12.06
CA ALA A 151 -20.33 25.51 10.86
C ALA A 151 -21.65 26.28 11.11
N SER A 152 -22.39 26.52 10.04
CA SER A 152 -23.59 27.37 10.00
C SER A 152 -24.76 26.80 9.22
N SER A 153 -24.52 25.95 8.20
CA SER A 153 -25.58 25.32 7.39
C SER A 153 -25.51 23.79 7.35
N THR A 154 -24.32 23.19 7.28
CA THR A 154 -24.12 21.73 7.28
C THR A 154 -23.10 21.32 8.35
N TYR A 155 -23.05 20.03 8.68
CA TYR A 155 -22.02 19.51 9.60
C TYR A 155 -20.64 19.52 8.95
N LEU A 156 -19.71 20.27 9.52
CA LEU A 156 -18.28 20.22 9.19
C LEU A 156 -17.71 18.91 9.75
N MET A 157 -16.99 18.16 8.91
CA MET A 157 -16.53 16.80 9.22
C MET A 157 -15.09 16.76 9.74
N LEU A 158 -14.92 16.14 10.91
CA LEU A 158 -13.64 15.70 11.47
C LEU A 158 -13.70 14.17 11.63
N ASP A 159 -12.88 13.42 10.89
CA ASP A 159 -13.03 11.96 10.75
C ASP A 159 -11.70 11.20 10.85
N ARG A 160 -11.62 10.13 11.65
CA ARG A 160 -10.40 9.32 11.80
C ARG A 160 -9.20 10.18 12.19
N ILE A 161 -9.38 10.94 13.27
CA ILE A 161 -8.36 11.82 13.88
C ILE A 161 -7.86 11.19 15.17
N SER A 162 -6.54 11.10 15.34
CA SER A 162 -5.91 10.66 16.60
C SER A 162 -4.99 11.74 17.14
N VAL A 163 -5.04 12.01 18.46
CA VAL A 163 -4.14 12.97 19.12
C VAL A 163 -3.53 12.36 20.38
N THR A 164 -2.20 12.45 20.53
CA THR A 164 -1.48 12.05 21.76
C THR A 164 -0.57 13.16 22.27
N GLY A 165 -0.52 13.39 23.58
CA GLY A 165 0.33 14.43 24.17
C GLY A 165 -0.14 15.01 25.51
N GLU A 166 0.11 16.30 25.70
CA GLU A 166 -0.09 17.00 26.97
C GLU A 166 -0.48 18.47 26.74
N ILE A 167 -1.52 18.94 27.45
CA ILE A 167 -2.04 20.31 27.36
C ILE A 167 -2.11 20.93 28.76
N HIS A 168 -1.30 21.97 28.97
CA HIS A 168 -1.42 22.89 30.09
C HIS A 168 -2.23 24.10 29.63
N SER A 169 -3.35 24.42 30.28
CA SER A 169 -4.28 25.43 29.78
C SER A 169 -4.84 26.35 30.86
N ASN A 170 -4.89 27.64 30.51
CA ASN A 170 -5.71 28.65 31.18
C ASN A 170 -6.87 29.13 30.27
N GLY A 171 -7.34 28.30 29.31
CA GLY A 171 -8.40 28.65 28.35
C GLY A 171 -9.82 28.23 28.73
N PHE A 172 -10.79 29.13 28.55
CA PHE A 172 -12.25 28.97 28.68
C PHE A 172 -12.78 27.56 28.33
N SER A 173 -12.33 26.99 27.21
CA SER A 173 -12.60 25.60 26.88
C SER A 173 -11.35 24.87 26.36
N THR A 174 -11.07 23.70 26.93
CA THR A 174 -9.89 22.90 26.59
C THR A 174 -10.28 21.46 26.27
N GLY A 175 -9.93 20.96 25.10
CA GLY A 175 -10.10 19.58 24.68
C GLY A 175 -8.79 18.92 24.28
N GLY A 176 -8.68 17.60 24.35
CA GLY A 176 -7.52 16.90 23.78
C GLY A 176 -7.44 17.03 22.26
N LEU A 177 -8.59 17.03 21.58
CA LEU A 177 -8.70 17.12 20.12
C LEU A 177 -9.26 18.48 19.67
N VAL A 178 -10.40 18.92 20.22
CA VAL A 178 -11.05 20.20 19.88
C VAL A 178 -11.35 21.05 21.12
N GLY A 179 -10.92 22.31 21.13
CA GLY A 179 -11.24 23.25 22.22
C GLY A 179 -12.73 23.59 22.30
N GLN A 180 -13.37 23.90 21.16
CA GLN A 180 -14.80 24.17 21.05
C GLN A 180 -15.38 23.75 19.69
N THR A 181 -16.54 23.11 19.69
CA THR A 181 -17.33 22.78 18.50
C THR A 181 -18.62 23.61 18.39
N SER A 182 -19.07 23.87 17.16
CA SER A 182 -20.41 24.35 16.84
C SER A 182 -20.88 23.76 15.51
N LEU A 183 -21.93 22.93 15.50
CA LEU A 183 -22.43 22.21 14.30
C LEU A 183 -21.34 21.36 13.60
N ILE A 184 -20.62 20.54 14.38
CA ILE A 184 -19.54 19.65 13.90
C ILE A 184 -19.98 18.19 13.97
N ALA A 185 -19.51 17.37 13.04
CA ALA A 185 -19.52 15.91 13.17
C ALA A 185 -18.07 15.45 13.42
N LEU A 186 -17.79 15.01 14.65
CA LEU A 186 -16.51 14.41 15.06
C LEU A 186 -16.73 12.90 15.17
N VAL A 187 -16.12 12.13 14.26
CA VAL A 187 -16.40 10.71 14.08
C VAL A 187 -15.12 9.88 14.03
N ASN A 188 -15.16 8.64 14.52
CA ASN A 188 -14.05 7.68 14.44
C ASN A 188 -12.73 8.21 15.04
N SER A 189 -12.78 9.06 16.08
CA SER A 189 -11.63 9.88 16.52
C SER A 189 -11.25 9.69 17.99
N ASP A 190 -9.96 9.81 18.32
CA ASP A 190 -9.41 9.53 19.66
C ASP A 190 -8.49 10.63 20.21
N ALA A 191 -8.45 10.73 21.54
CA ALA A 191 -7.53 11.60 22.28
C ALA A 191 -6.88 10.91 23.50
N HIS A 192 -5.57 10.72 23.42
CA HIS A 192 -4.71 10.26 24.51
C HIS A 192 -3.87 11.44 25.04
N VAL A 193 -4.55 12.50 25.50
CA VAL A 193 -3.95 13.78 25.88
C VAL A 193 -4.18 14.05 27.36
N ARG A 194 -3.11 14.19 28.16
CA ARG A 194 -3.27 14.65 29.55
C ARG A 194 -3.55 16.14 29.58
N ILE A 195 -4.52 16.58 30.38
CA ILE A 195 -4.95 17.97 30.43
C ILE A 195 -4.86 18.50 31.87
N TYR A 196 -4.02 19.52 32.06
CA TYR A 196 -3.88 20.23 33.32
C TYR A 196 -4.42 21.66 33.14
N SER A 197 -5.55 21.94 33.79
CA SER A 197 -6.37 23.12 33.51
C SER A 197 -6.66 23.93 34.78
N VAL A 198 -6.40 25.25 34.74
CA VAL A 198 -6.66 26.17 35.88
C VAL A 198 -7.26 27.51 35.43
N GLY A 199 -8.35 27.91 36.07
CA GLY A 199 -9.13 29.12 35.78
C GLY A 199 -10.24 28.94 34.73
N ASN A 200 -10.47 27.71 34.27
CA ASN A 200 -11.14 27.42 33.00
C ASN A 200 -12.53 26.89 33.21
N THR A 201 -13.51 27.27 32.38
CA THR A 201 -14.89 26.84 32.58
C THR A 201 -15.19 25.39 32.17
N HIS A 202 -14.55 24.86 31.11
CA HIS A 202 -14.97 23.60 30.47
C HIS A 202 -13.76 22.77 29.97
N VAL A 203 -13.60 21.53 30.43
CA VAL A 203 -12.44 20.67 30.06
C VAL A 203 -12.87 19.25 29.70
N GLY A 204 -12.51 18.76 28.51
CA GLY A 204 -12.84 17.40 28.08
C GLY A 204 -11.64 16.64 27.53
N GLY A 205 -11.53 15.34 27.78
CA GLY A 205 -10.45 14.54 27.20
C GLY A 205 -10.44 14.57 25.66
N LEU A 206 -11.60 14.64 25.02
CA LEU A 206 -11.75 14.81 23.56
C LEU A 206 -12.12 16.26 23.19
N VAL A 207 -13.20 16.80 23.77
CA VAL A 207 -13.78 18.11 23.40
C VAL A 207 -14.03 19.01 24.62
N GLY A 208 -13.51 20.24 24.61
CA GLY A 208 -13.70 21.18 25.71
C GLY A 208 -15.16 21.65 25.87
N TYR A 209 -15.70 22.26 24.82
CA TYR A 209 -17.11 22.68 24.74
C TYR A 209 -17.78 22.09 23.50
N ASN A 210 -18.89 21.40 23.67
CA ASN A 210 -19.68 20.80 22.59
C ASN A 210 -21.02 21.52 22.39
N GLY A 211 -21.27 22.05 21.19
CA GLY A 211 -22.49 22.80 20.87
C GLY A 211 -23.15 22.37 19.56
N ASN A 212 -24.42 21.92 19.63
CA ASN A 212 -25.18 21.40 18.48
C ASN A 212 -24.39 20.43 17.58
N SER A 213 -23.51 19.62 18.18
CA SER A 213 -22.51 18.82 17.46
C SER A 213 -22.64 17.33 17.79
N ILE A 214 -22.34 16.49 16.79
CA ILE A 214 -22.32 15.03 16.92
C ILE A 214 -20.89 14.60 17.24
N ILE A 215 -20.75 13.80 18.30
CA ILE A 215 -19.56 13.00 18.59
C ILE A 215 -19.99 11.54 18.47
N GLU A 216 -19.42 10.80 17.53
CA GLU A 216 -19.79 9.40 17.30
C GLU A 216 -18.55 8.52 17.14
N LYS A 217 -18.59 7.27 17.64
CA LYS A 217 -17.48 6.31 17.47
C LYS A 217 -16.15 6.89 17.90
N SER A 218 -16.12 7.61 19.03
CA SER A 218 -14.97 8.44 19.42
C SER A 218 -14.68 8.35 20.93
N TYR A 219 -13.42 8.50 21.34
CA TYR A 219 -13.05 8.26 22.75
C TYR A 219 -11.87 9.08 23.26
N ALA A 220 -11.68 9.08 24.59
CA ALA A 220 -10.50 9.66 25.22
C ALA A 220 -9.97 8.84 26.41
N THR A 221 -8.65 8.68 26.50
CA THR A 221 -7.98 7.92 27.58
C THR A 221 -6.99 8.78 28.39
N GLY A 222 -6.89 10.07 28.09
CA GLY A 222 -5.99 10.99 28.78
C GLY A 222 -6.59 11.52 30.08
N ASP A 223 -5.77 11.66 31.12
CA ASP A 223 -6.21 12.19 32.41
C ASP A 223 -6.55 13.68 32.33
N VAL A 224 -7.64 14.10 32.99
CA VAL A 224 -8.18 15.47 32.95
C VAL A 224 -8.26 16.04 34.36
N SER A 225 -7.54 17.14 34.63
CA SER A 225 -7.55 17.86 35.90
C SER A 225 -8.01 19.31 35.72
N SER A 226 -9.00 19.75 36.48
CA SER A 226 -9.65 21.07 36.32
C SER A 226 -10.11 21.68 37.65
N ASP A 227 -10.18 23.02 37.72
CA ASP A 227 -10.83 23.76 38.82
C ASP A 227 -12.31 24.11 38.57
N ARG A 228 -12.86 23.73 37.40
CA ARG A 228 -14.30 23.79 37.05
C ARG A 228 -14.71 22.54 36.26
N ASN A 229 -15.76 22.65 35.44
CA ASN A 229 -16.44 21.54 34.78
C ASN A 229 -15.47 20.68 33.96
N ALA A 230 -15.42 19.38 34.23
CA ALA A 230 -14.49 18.46 33.58
C ALA A 230 -15.14 17.10 33.28
N GLY A 231 -14.99 16.61 32.05
CA GLY A 231 -15.47 15.30 31.63
C GLY A 231 -14.37 14.46 31.00
N GLY A 232 -14.41 13.14 31.16
CA GLY A 232 -13.46 12.25 30.49
C GLY A 232 -13.52 12.36 28.97
N LEU A 233 -14.71 12.58 28.38
CA LEU A 233 -14.88 12.85 26.95
C LEU A 233 -15.11 14.35 26.67
N VAL A 234 -16.08 14.97 27.34
CA VAL A 234 -16.56 16.32 27.03
C VAL A 234 -16.67 17.22 28.26
N GLY A 235 -16.10 18.43 28.21
CA GLY A 235 -16.15 19.37 29.33
C GLY A 235 -17.52 20.01 29.57
N TYR A 236 -18.14 20.52 28.50
CA TYR A 236 -19.49 21.07 28.55
C TYR A 236 -20.34 20.70 27.34
N TYR A 237 -21.62 20.44 27.58
CA TYR A 237 -22.52 19.85 26.60
C TYR A 237 -23.81 20.67 26.41
N SER A 238 -24.07 21.10 25.17
CA SER A 238 -25.10 22.11 24.91
C SER A 238 -25.86 21.98 23.59
N GLY A 239 -27.10 22.47 23.60
CA GLY A 239 -27.97 22.51 22.42
C GLY A 239 -28.43 21.12 21.99
N SER A 240 -28.65 20.93 20.68
CA SER A 240 -29.05 19.65 20.08
C SER A 240 -27.83 18.74 19.82
N SER A 241 -26.88 18.69 20.75
CA SER A 241 -25.69 17.83 20.63
C SER A 241 -26.03 16.36 20.81
N ASN A 242 -25.19 15.49 20.23
CA ASN A 242 -25.30 14.04 20.35
C ASN A 242 -23.94 13.39 20.68
N ILE A 243 -23.93 12.39 21.56
CA ILE A 243 -22.79 11.51 21.84
C ILE A 243 -23.28 10.08 21.62
N ARG A 244 -22.64 9.36 20.70
CA ARG A 244 -23.00 7.98 20.33
C ARG A 244 -21.81 7.06 20.28
N ASN A 245 -21.95 5.79 20.67
CA ASN A 245 -20.90 4.78 20.45
C ASN A 245 -19.52 5.27 20.92
N SER A 246 -19.45 5.94 22.08
CA SER A 246 -18.29 6.75 22.49
C SER A 246 -17.90 6.48 23.94
N TYR A 247 -16.62 6.65 24.31
CA TYR A 247 -16.19 6.27 25.66
C TYR A 247 -15.04 7.09 26.26
N ALA A 248 -14.87 7.01 27.58
CA ALA A 248 -13.76 7.64 28.29
C ALA A 248 -13.15 6.74 29.38
N THR A 249 -11.82 6.62 29.39
CA THR A 249 -11.08 5.76 30.34
C THR A 249 -10.05 6.50 31.19
N GLY A 250 -9.72 7.76 30.86
CA GLY A 250 -8.79 8.59 31.64
C GLY A 250 -9.34 9.03 33.01
N HIS A 251 -8.46 9.30 33.98
CA HIS A 251 -8.86 9.80 35.31
C HIS A 251 -9.39 11.23 35.21
N VAL A 252 -10.44 11.57 35.97
CA VAL A 252 -11.00 12.93 36.02
C VAL A 252 -10.92 13.50 37.44
N THR A 253 -10.12 14.56 37.62
CA THR A 253 -9.89 15.24 38.90
C THR A 253 -10.50 16.64 38.91
N GLY A 254 -11.43 16.90 39.84
CA GLY A 254 -11.95 18.24 40.12
C GLY A 254 -11.43 18.84 41.41
N VAL A 255 -10.70 19.95 41.32
CA VAL A 255 -10.31 20.75 42.49
C VAL A 255 -11.31 21.88 42.75
N GLY A 256 -11.60 22.17 44.01
CA GLY A 256 -12.61 23.17 44.37
C GLY A 256 -14.05 22.78 43.99
N ASN A 257 -14.86 23.74 43.56
CA ASN A 257 -16.32 23.58 43.32
C ASN A 257 -16.64 23.23 41.85
N ALA A 258 -16.00 22.20 41.33
CA ALA A 258 -16.19 21.74 39.96
C ALA A 258 -17.46 20.89 39.77
N ALA A 259 -17.86 20.67 38.51
CA ALA A 259 -18.81 19.64 38.10
C ALA A 259 -18.07 18.56 37.28
N ILE A 260 -17.92 17.37 37.83
CA ILE A 260 -17.05 16.32 37.25
C ILE A 260 -17.86 15.09 36.82
N GLY A 261 -17.74 14.69 35.56
CA GLY A 261 -18.34 13.46 35.05
C GLY A 261 -17.31 12.51 34.46
N GLY A 262 -17.54 11.21 34.57
CA GLY A 262 -16.70 10.23 33.86
C GLY A 262 -16.74 10.41 32.34
N LEU A 263 -17.88 10.85 31.79
CA LEU A 263 -18.03 11.15 30.36
C LEU A 263 -18.17 12.66 30.09
N ILE A 264 -19.05 13.36 30.82
CA ILE A 264 -19.43 14.76 30.57
C ILE A 264 -19.33 15.59 31.86
N GLY A 265 -18.56 16.69 31.85
CA GLY A 265 -18.43 17.56 33.03
C GLY A 265 -19.73 18.22 33.45
N ALA A 266 -20.30 19.05 32.58
CA ALA A 266 -21.63 19.62 32.79
C ALA A 266 -22.41 19.80 31.48
N GLY A 267 -23.71 20.03 31.57
CA GLY A 267 -24.50 20.37 30.37
C GLY A 267 -25.93 20.80 30.67
N ASN A 268 -26.65 21.13 29.60
CA ASN A 268 -28.08 21.49 29.68
C ASN A 268 -29.00 20.65 28.77
N SER A 269 -28.58 20.26 27.55
CA SER A 269 -29.44 19.50 26.63
C SER A 269 -28.64 18.61 25.67
N GLY A 270 -29.35 17.71 24.98
CA GLY A 270 -28.79 16.76 24.01
C GLY A 270 -29.01 15.29 24.41
N THR A 271 -28.43 14.37 23.67
CA THR A 271 -28.56 12.91 23.88
C THR A 271 -27.20 12.26 24.13
N VAL A 272 -27.18 11.20 24.94
CA VAL A 272 -26.04 10.29 25.13
C VAL A 272 -26.56 8.86 24.95
N GLU A 273 -26.05 8.17 23.95
CA GLU A 273 -26.56 6.87 23.49
C GLU A 273 -25.38 5.90 23.33
N ASP A 274 -25.55 4.64 23.75
CA ASP A 274 -24.60 3.54 23.55
C ASP A 274 -23.13 3.90 23.90
N SER A 275 -22.89 4.51 25.06
CA SER A 275 -21.61 5.12 25.44
C SER A 275 -21.17 4.80 26.87
N TYR A 276 -19.87 4.84 27.21
CA TYR A 276 -19.43 4.47 28.58
C TYR A 276 -18.27 5.27 29.18
N ALA A 277 -18.14 5.25 30.51
CA ALA A 277 -16.97 5.78 31.22
C ALA A 277 -16.42 4.81 32.28
N THR A 278 -15.13 4.48 32.23
CA THR A 278 -14.46 3.61 33.22
C THR A 278 -13.50 4.33 34.15
N GLY A 279 -13.07 5.55 33.78
CA GLY A 279 -12.13 6.34 34.58
C GLY A 279 -12.62 6.62 36.00
N THR A 280 -11.68 6.69 36.94
CA THR A 280 -11.95 7.18 38.31
C THR A 280 -12.28 8.67 38.28
N VAL A 281 -13.28 9.07 39.07
CA VAL A 281 -13.77 10.44 39.21
C VAL A 281 -13.53 10.91 40.63
N THR A 282 -12.61 11.85 40.83
CA THR A 282 -12.25 12.40 42.13
C THR A 282 -12.58 13.88 42.21
N ARG A 283 -13.18 14.32 43.33
CA ARG A 283 -13.52 15.72 43.60
C ARG A 283 -13.11 16.14 45.01
N ASP A 284 -12.64 17.37 45.16
CA ASP A 284 -12.48 18.01 46.48
C ASP A 284 -13.84 18.47 47.04
N ASN A 285 -14.61 19.19 46.22
CA ASN A 285 -15.95 19.71 46.51
C ASN A 285 -16.78 19.72 45.20
N GLY A 286 -17.92 20.41 45.18
CA GLY A 286 -18.77 20.51 43.98
C GLY A 286 -19.56 19.23 43.67
N LEU A 287 -19.97 19.06 42.41
CA LEU A 287 -20.81 17.96 41.94
C LEU A 287 -19.96 16.90 41.22
N ALA A 288 -20.32 15.62 41.37
CA ALA A 288 -19.71 14.54 40.61
C ALA A 288 -20.73 13.44 40.30
N GLY A 289 -20.63 12.84 39.12
CA GLY A 289 -21.43 11.71 38.67
C GLY A 289 -20.63 10.78 37.74
N GLY A 290 -21.04 9.53 37.64
CA GLY A 290 -20.33 8.51 36.87
C GLY A 290 -20.34 8.75 35.36
N LEU A 291 -21.45 9.27 34.80
CA LEU A 291 -21.48 9.79 33.43
C LEU A 291 -21.42 11.31 33.40
N VAL A 292 -22.30 12.01 34.14
CA VAL A 292 -22.47 13.47 34.02
C VAL A 292 -22.29 14.18 35.37
N GLY A 293 -21.41 15.18 35.45
CA GLY A 293 -21.16 15.92 36.69
C GLY A 293 -22.32 16.83 37.11
N ASP A 294 -22.80 17.68 36.22
CA ASP A 294 -23.94 18.58 36.46
C ASP A 294 -24.88 18.65 35.24
N ASN A 295 -26.19 18.48 35.46
CA ASN A 295 -27.24 18.73 34.48
C ASN A 295 -28.12 19.89 34.96
N ASN A 296 -27.84 21.09 34.45
CA ASN A 296 -28.42 22.35 34.96
C ASN A 296 -29.82 22.62 34.35
N ILE A 297 -30.73 21.64 34.43
CA ILE A 297 -32.14 21.77 34.01
C ILE A 297 -33.11 21.45 35.16
N ILE A 298 -34.02 22.41 35.36
CA ILE A 298 -35.22 22.24 36.17
C ILE A 298 -36.24 21.43 35.37
N ILE A 299 -36.43 20.17 35.76
CA ILE A 299 -37.60 19.29 35.53
C ILE A 299 -38.40 19.56 34.23
N GLY A 300 -38.15 18.77 33.18
CA GLY A 300 -39.12 18.57 32.08
C GLY A 300 -38.58 18.51 30.66
N SER A 301 -37.32 18.93 30.41
CA SER A 301 -36.72 18.95 29.06
C SER A 301 -35.20 18.71 29.10
N GLY A 302 -34.78 17.73 29.90
CA GLY A 302 -33.36 17.46 30.19
C GLY A 302 -32.59 16.77 29.06
N MET A 303 -31.27 16.64 29.28
CA MET A 303 -30.41 15.69 28.56
C MET A 303 -30.98 14.26 28.67
N SER A 304 -31.05 13.53 27.55
CA SER A 304 -31.41 12.11 27.53
C SER A 304 -30.16 11.25 27.62
N ILE A 305 -30.21 10.18 28.41
CA ILE A 305 -29.15 9.17 28.51
C ILE A 305 -29.80 7.80 28.31
N ALA A 306 -29.33 7.02 27.35
CA ALA A 306 -29.83 5.70 27.01
C ALA A 306 -28.66 4.72 26.78
N ASN A 307 -28.85 3.45 27.15
CA ASN A 307 -27.88 2.35 26.94
C ASN A 307 -26.43 2.71 27.30
N SER A 308 -26.22 3.57 28.30
CA SER A 308 -24.91 4.18 28.58
C SER A 308 -24.50 3.95 30.02
N TYR A 309 -23.22 3.66 30.24
CA TYR A 309 -22.77 2.96 31.43
C TYR A 309 -21.52 3.53 32.09
N TRP A 310 -21.34 3.31 33.40
CA TRP A 310 -20.16 3.77 34.13
C TRP A 310 -19.66 2.78 35.19
N ASN A 311 -18.34 2.73 35.37
CA ASN A 311 -17.67 1.82 36.29
C ASN A 311 -17.95 2.19 37.75
N LEU A 312 -18.83 1.42 38.39
CA LEU A 312 -19.24 1.53 39.79
C LEU A 312 -18.14 1.08 40.76
N SER A 313 -17.29 0.14 40.36
CA SER A 313 -16.23 -0.41 41.22
C SER A 313 -15.22 0.66 41.62
N ASP A 314 -14.83 1.49 40.66
CA ASP A 314 -13.83 2.55 40.83
C ASP A 314 -14.45 3.88 41.30
N ASN A 315 -15.78 4.02 41.19
CA ASN A 315 -16.53 5.24 41.53
C ASN A 315 -17.63 4.99 42.59
N PRO A 316 -17.33 4.36 43.73
CA PRO A 316 -18.34 3.90 44.68
C PRO A 316 -19.12 5.07 45.30
N GLY A 317 -20.44 5.05 45.14
CA GLY A 317 -21.34 6.06 45.69
C GLY A 317 -21.56 7.29 44.81
N LEU A 318 -21.05 7.31 43.58
CA LEU A 318 -21.57 8.23 42.57
C LEU A 318 -22.95 7.78 42.05
N ASN A 319 -23.58 8.68 41.31
CA ASN A 319 -24.85 8.55 40.61
C ASN A 319 -24.61 8.83 39.11
N THR A 320 -25.55 8.48 38.24
CA THR A 320 -25.36 8.68 36.79
C THR A 320 -25.28 10.16 36.41
N THR A 321 -26.03 11.04 37.09
CA THR A 321 -25.90 12.50 36.98
C THR A 321 -25.82 13.12 38.38
N GLY A 322 -24.86 14.01 38.62
CA GLY A 322 -24.51 14.50 39.97
C GLY A 322 -25.65 15.08 40.81
N ASN A 323 -26.70 15.62 40.16
CA ASN A 323 -27.88 16.20 40.82
C ASN A 323 -28.98 15.18 41.20
N GLN A 324 -28.94 13.94 40.72
CA GLN A 324 -30.08 13.01 40.81
C GLN A 324 -29.75 11.72 41.58
N SER A 325 -30.67 11.24 42.42
CA SER A 325 -30.50 10.01 43.17
C SER A 325 -30.92 8.79 42.34
N GLY A 326 -29.98 8.16 41.64
CA GLY A 326 -30.20 6.95 40.84
C GLY A 326 -28.91 6.22 40.50
N ILE A 327 -29.02 4.92 40.23
CA ILE A 327 -27.92 4.01 39.83
C ILE A 327 -27.99 3.63 38.34
N ASP A 328 -28.82 4.33 37.56
CA ASP A 328 -29.25 3.88 36.23
C ASP A 328 -28.10 4.01 35.21
N GLY A 329 -27.45 2.89 34.89
CA GLY A 329 -26.21 2.84 34.11
C GLY A 329 -24.95 2.53 34.93
N ALA A 330 -25.03 2.43 36.25
CA ALA A 330 -23.90 1.97 37.08
C ALA A 330 -23.65 0.47 36.85
N MET A 331 -22.40 0.09 36.58
CA MET A 331 -22.02 -1.29 36.27
C MET A 331 -20.72 -1.68 36.99
N SER A 332 -20.62 -2.91 37.52
CA SER A 332 -19.35 -3.40 38.08
C SER A 332 -18.34 -3.68 36.98
N LEU A 333 -17.04 -3.57 37.30
CA LEU A 333 -15.94 -3.88 36.38
C LEU A 333 -16.11 -5.25 35.69
N ASP A 334 -16.56 -6.26 36.43
CA ASP A 334 -16.80 -7.61 35.87
C ASP A 334 -17.95 -7.61 34.86
N ALA A 335 -19.07 -6.95 35.16
CA ALA A 335 -20.21 -6.86 34.23
C ALA A 335 -19.91 -5.97 33.01
N MET A 336 -18.99 -5.00 33.15
CA MET A 336 -18.47 -4.19 32.02
C MET A 336 -17.58 -4.98 31.05
N LYS A 337 -17.32 -6.26 31.33
CA LYS A 337 -16.56 -7.17 30.46
C LYS A 337 -17.43 -8.20 29.74
N GLU A 338 -18.74 -8.19 29.96
CA GLU A 338 -19.66 -9.20 29.46
C GLU A 338 -20.59 -8.62 28.39
N TRP A 339 -20.56 -9.15 27.15
CA TRP A 339 -21.35 -8.65 26.02
C TRP A 339 -22.85 -8.60 26.31
N VAL A 340 -23.35 -9.59 27.07
CA VAL A 340 -24.76 -9.70 27.45
C VAL A 340 -25.30 -8.50 28.22
N THR A 341 -24.43 -7.68 28.84
CA THR A 341 -24.84 -6.46 29.56
C THR A 341 -25.14 -5.30 28.61
N TYR A 342 -24.60 -5.31 27.38
CA TYR A 342 -24.67 -4.21 26.41
C TYR A 342 -25.84 -4.37 25.42
N ILE A 343 -27.04 -4.58 25.97
CA ILE A 343 -28.26 -4.86 25.18
C ILE A 343 -28.60 -3.67 24.28
N GLY A 344 -28.59 -3.92 22.97
CA GLY A 344 -28.90 -2.93 21.92
C GLY A 344 -27.67 -2.35 21.22
N TRP A 345 -26.45 -2.60 21.73
CA TRP A 345 -25.22 -2.14 21.08
C TRP A 345 -24.93 -2.95 19.81
N ASP A 346 -24.51 -2.25 18.75
CA ASP A 346 -24.21 -2.87 17.46
C ASP A 346 -22.85 -3.59 17.49
N SER A 347 -22.85 -4.91 17.23
CA SER A 347 -21.66 -5.74 17.16
C SER A 347 -20.81 -5.52 15.89
N ALA A 348 -21.29 -4.74 14.91
CA ALA A 348 -20.46 -4.21 13.83
C ALA A 348 -19.62 -3.00 14.28
N ILE A 349 -20.08 -2.25 15.28
CA ILE A 349 -19.39 -1.06 15.83
C ILE A 349 -18.48 -1.46 16.99
N TRP A 350 -19.01 -2.27 17.91
CA TRP A 350 -18.35 -2.64 19.16
C TRP A 350 -17.86 -4.09 19.14
N GLY A 351 -16.68 -4.32 19.72
CA GLY A 351 -16.20 -5.60 20.19
C GLY A 351 -16.11 -5.62 21.71
N ILE A 352 -16.03 -6.81 22.28
CA ILE A 352 -15.63 -7.06 23.67
C ILE A 352 -14.90 -8.40 23.68
N GLN A 353 -14.05 -8.62 24.67
CA GLN A 353 -13.55 -9.96 24.96
C GLN A 353 -13.94 -10.32 26.39
N GLU A 354 -14.89 -11.26 26.51
CA GLU A 354 -15.46 -11.75 27.76
C GLU A 354 -14.35 -12.06 28.81
N ASP A 355 -14.60 -11.80 30.09
CA ASP A 355 -13.62 -11.75 31.19
C ASP A 355 -12.42 -10.77 31.03
N MET A 356 -12.05 -10.33 29.83
CA MET A 356 -10.74 -9.70 29.54
C MET A 356 -10.78 -8.19 29.32
N SER A 357 -11.65 -7.67 28.46
CA SER A 357 -11.69 -6.25 28.07
C SER A 357 -13.08 -5.62 28.21
N HIS A 358 -13.11 -4.29 28.38
CA HIS A 358 -14.34 -3.49 28.22
C HIS A 358 -14.66 -3.32 26.73
N PRO A 359 -15.88 -2.85 26.34
CA PRO A 359 -16.19 -2.63 24.94
C PRO A 359 -15.18 -1.72 24.24
N TYR A 360 -14.81 -2.10 23.01
CA TYR A 360 -13.89 -1.36 22.16
C TYR A 360 -14.47 -1.17 20.76
N LEU A 361 -14.11 -0.06 20.13
CA LEU A 361 -14.62 0.31 18.81
C LEU A 361 -13.78 -0.36 17.72
N LYS A 362 -14.43 -1.13 16.84
CA LYS A 362 -13.82 -1.94 15.77
C LYS A 362 -13.35 -1.11 14.55
N SER A 363 -12.86 0.10 14.80
CA SER A 363 -12.57 1.11 13.78
C SER A 363 -11.27 1.89 14.02
N PHE A 364 -10.39 1.41 14.89
CA PHE A 364 -9.25 2.16 15.43
C PHE A 364 -7.92 1.43 15.29
N SER A 365 -7.05 1.97 14.43
CA SER A 365 -5.73 1.40 14.19
C SER A 365 -4.79 1.60 15.41
N PRO A 366 -4.02 0.57 15.81
CA PRO A 366 -3.07 0.64 16.92
C PRO A 366 -1.90 1.56 16.57
N VAL A 367 -1.42 2.34 17.54
CA VAL A 367 -0.25 3.21 17.37
C VAL A 367 1.05 2.41 17.50
N LEU A 368 1.65 2.12 16.35
CA LEU A 368 3.03 1.67 16.26
C LEU A 368 3.96 2.89 16.34
N ARG A 369 5.06 2.76 17.08
CA ARG A 369 6.14 3.76 17.16
C ARG A 369 7.47 3.06 16.93
N VAL A 370 7.80 2.86 15.66
CA VAL A 370 9.14 2.39 15.27
C VAL A 370 10.13 3.49 15.63
N ASP A 371 11.08 3.20 16.52
CA ASP A 371 12.14 4.15 16.82
C ASP A 371 12.94 4.45 15.54
N PRO A 372 13.31 5.71 15.28
CA PRO A 372 14.14 6.04 14.13
C PRO A 372 15.48 5.30 14.23
N LEU A 373 15.99 4.83 13.09
CA LEU A 373 17.38 4.43 12.94
C LEU A 373 18.26 5.64 13.27
N SER A 374 18.68 5.73 14.55
CA SER A 374 19.36 6.91 15.06
C SER A 374 20.66 7.13 14.30
N SER A 375 21.01 8.40 14.02
CA SER A 375 21.94 8.82 12.96
C SER A 375 23.43 8.47 13.15
N ALA A 376 23.74 7.43 13.90
CA ALA A 376 24.94 6.64 13.68
C ALA A 376 24.87 6.02 12.28
N THR A 377 25.88 6.33 11.48
CA THR A 377 26.08 5.90 10.10
C THR A 377 25.89 4.39 9.91
N TYR A 378 25.40 3.97 8.73
CA TYR A 378 25.78 2.66 8.16
C TYR A 378 27.29 2.71 7.85
N SER A 379 28.13 2.62 8.88
CA SER A 379 29.59 2.55 8.75
C SER A 379 29.99 1.08 8.71
N THR A 380 30.61 0.66 7.61
CA THR A 380 30.92 -0.75 7.34
C THR A 380 32.12 -1.31 8.12
N GLU A 381 32.40 -0.72 9.29
CA GLU A 381 33.39 -1.17 10.27
C GLU A 381 32.73 -1.42 11.65
N LEU A 382 32.54 -2.72 11.97
CA LEU A 382 32.03 -3.30 13.23
C LEU A 382 30.50 -3.28 13.42
N GLY A 383 29.95 -4.43 13.87
CA GLY A 383 28.53 -4.77 13.87
C GLY A 383 27.63 -3.97 14.84
N ASP A 384 26.31 -4.19 14.87
CA ASP A 384 25.65 -5.49 14.67
C ASP A 384 24.39 -5.49 13.76
N ASN A 385 24.27 -4.54 12.82
CA ASN A 385 23.20 -4.48 11.78
C ASN A 385 21.76 -4.68 12.29
N GLN A 386 21.46 -4.21 13.50
CA GLN A 386 20.18 -4.41 14.17
C GLN A 386 19.33 -3.15 14.25
N PHE A 387 18.01 -3.33 14.13
CA PHE A 387 17.02 -2.31 14.44
C PHE A 387 15.91 -2.87 15.34
N MET A 388 15.26 -1.99 16.10
CA MET A 388 14.17 -2.37 17.00
C MET A 388 12.83 -1.94 16.41
N ILE A 389 11.90 -2.88 16.26
CA ILE A 389 10.49 -2.57 16.06
C ILE A 389 9.86 -2.45 17.44
N SER A 390 9.61 -1.21 17.86
CA SER A 390 9.01 -0.89 19.15
C SER A 390 7.57 -0.38 18.98
N GLY A 391 6.82 -0.41 20.07
CA GLY A 391 5.44 0.10 20.10
C GLY A 391 4.74 -0.23 21.42
N TYR A 392 3.45 0.09 21.50
CA TYR A 392 2.61 -0.26 22.64
C TYR A 392 1.17 -0.59 22.24
N VAL A 393 0.57 -1.51 23.00
CA VAL A 393 -0.85 -1.88 22.90
C VAL A 393 -1.72 -0.68 23.26
N ARG A 394 -2.73 -0.33 22.45
CA ARG A 394 -3.72 0.71 22.80
C ARG A 394 -4.87 0.14 23.63
N ASP A 395 -5.59 1.03 24.29
CA ASP A 395 -6.90 0.70 24.88
C ASP A 395 -7.82 0.15 23.79
N GLY A 396 -8.56 -0.92 24.08
CA GLY A 396 -9.35 -1.65 23.10
C GLY A 396 -8.61 -2.63 22.16
N SER A 397 -7.28 -2.57 22.03
CA SER A 397 -6.50 -3.67 21.43
C SER A 397 -6.24 -4.83 22.42
N ILE A 398 -6.82 -4.77 23.63
CA ILE A 398 -6.57 -5.72 24.71
C ILE A 398 -7.27 -7.05 24.44
N GLY A 399 -6.52 -8.15 24.47
CA GLY A 399 -6.98 -9.51 24.24
C GLY A 399 -6.91 -9.97 22.77
N GLU A 400 -6.97 -9.05 21.81
CA GLU A 400 -6.74 -9.37 20.40
C GLU A 400 -5.28 -9.82 20.16
N PRO A 401 -5.03 -10.82 19.28
CA PRO A 401 -3.70 -11.12 18.78
C PRO A 401 -3.29 -10.05 17.77
N LEU A 402 -2.45 -9.11 18.18
CA LEU A 402 -1.85 -8.11 17.28
C LEU A 402 -0.73 -8.79 16.48
N GLU A 403 -0.79 -8.76 15.16
CA GLU A 403 0.31 -9.13 14.27
C GLU A 403 1.12 -7.88 13.89
N VAL A 404 2.38 -7.86 14.29
CA VAL A 404 3.38 -6.86 13.85
C VAL A 404 4.34 -7.54 12.91
N SER A 405 4.27 -7.19 11.63
CA SER A 405 5.11 -7.73 10.57
C SER A 405 6.06 -6.68 10.01
N TYR A 406 7.17 -7.12 9.45
CA TYR A 406 7.98 -6.28 8.56
C TYR A 406 8.26 -6.99 7.25
N THR A 407 8.53 -6.22 6.21
CA THR A 407 8.84 -6.68 4.86
C THR A 407 9.97 -5.83 4.29
N ILE A 408 11.10 -6.46 3.97
CA ILE A 408 12.22 -5.80 3.28
C ILE A 408 12.07 -6.03 1.78
N LYS A 409 12.11 -4.94 1.03
CA LYS A 409 11.91 -4.91 -0.42
C LYS A 409 13.08 -4.25 -1.15
N ASN A 410 13.42 -4.76 -2.33
CA ASN A 410 14.41 -4.13 -3.21
C ASN A 410 13.82 -2.95 -4.00
N ALA A 411 14.67 -2.23 -4.74
CA ALA A 411 14.28 -1.13 -5.62
C ALA A 411 13.24 -1.49 -6.70
N SER A 412 13.08 -2.77 -7.04
CA SER A 412 12.03 -3.28 -7.94
C SER A 412 10.70 -3.58 -7.22
N ASN A 413 10.55 -3.17 -5.95
CA ASN A 413 9.40 -3.43 -5.07
C ASN A 413 9.13 -4.92 -4.78
N GLY A 414 10.11 -5.79 -5.10
CA GLY A 414 10.08 -7.22 -4.80
C GLY A 414 10.49 -7.50 -3.36
N THR A 415 9.70 -8.30 -2.65
CA THR A 415 10.01 -8.76 -1.29
C THR A 415 11.22 -9.68 -1.29
N VAL A 416 12.16 -9.44 -0.38
CA VAL A 416 13.37 -10.25 -0.15
C VAL A 416 13.32 -10.93 1.22
N THR A 417 12.70 -10.28 2.22
CA THR A 417 12.51 -10.83 3.56
C THR A 417 11.17 -10.39 4.13
N GLN A 418 10.50 -11.26 4.88
CA GLN A 418 9.27 -10.95 5.60
C GLN A 418 9.21 -11.80 6.88
N ASP A 419 8.85 -11.19 7.99
CA ASP A 419 8.60 -11.85 9.28
C ASP A 419 7.31 -11.29 9.91
N VAL A 420 6.71 -12.06 10.81
CA VAL A 420 5.49 -11.70 11.55
C VAL A 420 5.66 -12.07 13.03
N TYR A 421 5.43 -11.11 13.91
CA TYR A 421 5.43 -11.28 15.36
C TYR A 421 4.01 -11.13 15.91
N ALA A 422 3.52 -12.12 16.65
CA ALA A 422 2.23 -12.02 17.35
C ALA A 422 2.42 -11.50 18.78
N ILE A 423 1.64 -10.49 19.18
CA ILE A 423 1.56 -9.99 20.56
C ILE A 423 0.22 -10.43 21.14
N ASN A 424 0.26 -11.18 22.24
CA ASN A 424 -0.91 -11.34 23.10
C ASN A 424 -1.04 -10.05 23.93
N ALA A 425 -1.99 -9.19 23.59
CA ALA A 425 -2.26 -7.95 24.29
C ALA A 425 -2.93 -8.22 25.64
N THR A 426 -2.29 -7.84 26.75
CA THR A 426 -2.77 -8.14 28.12
C THR A 426 -3.13 -6.90 28.93
N SER A 427 -2.73 -5.71 28.48
CA SER A 427 -3.06 -4.42 29.12
C SER A 427 -2.84 -3.26 28.15
N SER A 428 -3.56 -2.14 28.36
CA SER A 428 -3.31 -0.91 27.64
C SER A 428 -1.94 -0.33 28.01
N ASN A 429 -1.28 0.29 27.02
CA ASN A 429 0.11 0.76 27.07
C ASN A 429 1.18 -0.32 27.34
N GLN A 430 0.86 -1.62 27.20
CA GLN A 430 1.85 -2.70 27.21
C GLN A 430 2.85 -2.48 26.06
N THR A 431 4.12 -2.23 26.38
CA THR A 431 5.18 -2.06 25.38
C THR A 431 5.63 -3.41 24.79
N PHE A 432 5.96 -3.41 23.51
CA PHE A 432 6.59 -4.52 22.81
C PHE A 432 7.83 -4.04 22.06
N ASN A 433 8.79 -4.95 21.85
CA ASN A 433 10.08 -4.69 21.22
C ASN A 433 10.55 -5.95 20.48
N PHE A 434 10.77 -5.85 19.16
CA PHE A 434 11.30 -6.94 18.34
C PHE A 434 12.63 -6.54 17.71
N PRO A 435 13.75 -7.24 18.01
CA PRO A 435 15.02 -7.03 17.34
C PRO A 435 15.00 -7.67 15.95
N VAL A 436 15.32 -6.89 14.93
CA VAL A 436 15.48 -7.34 13.55
C VAL A 436 16.94 -7.17 13.15
N THR A 437 17.55 -8.21 12.57
CA THR A 437 18.96 -8.18 12.11
C THR A 437 19.01 -8.23 10.58
N ILE A 438 19.70 -7.28 9.96
CA ILE A 438 19.88 -7.20 8.50
C ILE A 438 21.23 -7.82 8.12
N ASP A 439 21.23 -9.12 7.81
CA ASP A 439 22.41 -9.78 7.23
C ASP A 439 22.61 -9.32 5.77
N GLU A 440 23.41 -8.26 5.60
CA GLU A 440 23.81 -7.70 4.30
C GLU A 440 24.29 -8.76 3.30
N SER A 441 24.89 -9.87 3.75
CA SER A 441 25.40 -10.92 2.85
C SER A 441 24.29 -11.71 2.13
N THR A 442 23.03 -11.56 2.56
CA THR A 442 21.85 -12.13 1.91
C THR A 442 21.22 -11.20 0.86
N TYR A 443 21.68 -9.95 0.77
CA TYR A 443 21.16 -8.94 -0.16
C TYR A 443 22.15 -8.63 -1.28
N THR A 444 21.64 -8.27 -2.46
CA THR A 444 22.45 -7.69 -3.53
C THR A 444 22.73 -6.21 -3.26
N PRO A 445 23.84 -5.63 -3.76
CA PRO A 445 24.08 -4.20 -3.65
C PRO A 445 22.94 -3.35 -4.23
N GLY A 446 22.57 -2.27 -3.54
CA GLY A 446 21.46 -1.39 -3.94
C GLY A 446 20.67 -0.80 -2.78
N THR A 447 19.58 -0.09 -3.10
CA THR A 447 18.68 0.52 -2.11
C THR A 447 17.49 -0.40 -1.80
N TYR A 448 17.15 -0.45 -0.51
CA TYR A 448 16.08 -1.28 0.05
C TYR A 448 15.09 -0.43 0.87
N THR A 449 13.83 -0.88 0.89
CA THR A 449 12.75 -0.29 1.69
C THR A 449 12.26 -1.32 2.70
N ILE A 450 12.21 -0.93 3.97
CA ILE A 450 11.57 -1.69 5.06
C ILE A 450 10.15 -1.15 5.20
N LYS A 451 9.12 -1.93 4.82
CA LYS A 451 7.73 -1.67 5.23
C LYS A 451 7.49 -2.38 6.55
N ILE A 452 6.93 -1.70 7.54
CA ILE A 452 6.47 -2.31 8.80
C ILE A 452 4.96 -2.13 8.87
N THR A 453 4.24 -3.22 9.16
CA THR A 453 2.78 -3.29 9.26
C THR A 453 2.42 -3.81 10.65
N ALA A 454 1.68 -3.04 11.43
CA ALA A 454 0.97 -3.53 12.61
C ALA A 454 -0.52 -3.66 12.30
N SER A 455 -1.15 -4.77 12.70
CA SER A 455 -2.58 -5.05 12.50
C SER A 455 -3.11 -5.99 13.59
N ASP A 456 -4.42 -6.14 13.71
CA ASP A 456 -5.06 -7.21 14.49
C ASP A 456 -6.07 -7.97 13.61
N SER A 457 -7.05 -8.64 14.23
CA SER A 457 -8.10 -9.40 13.55
C SER A 457 -9.03 -8.55 12.67
N VAL A 458 -8.99 -7.22 12.78
CA VAL A 458 -9.79 -6.26 11.99
C VAL A 458 -8.92 -5.57 10.92
N PRO A 459 -9.14 -5.81 9.60
CA PRO A 459 -8.30 -5.23 8.55
C PRO A 459 -8.27 -3.70 8.46
N ALA A 460 -9.22 -2.99 9.09
CA ALA A 460 -9.18 -1.52 9.21
C ALA A 460 -8.09 -1.03 10.20
N HIS A 461 -7.50 -1.94 10.97
CA HIS A 461 -6.47 -1.65 11.97
C HIS A 461 -5.04 -1.82 11.41
N GLU A 462 -4.82 -1.85 10.08
CA GLU A 462 -3.46 -1.80 9.52
C GLU A 462 -2.84 -0.41 9.75
N GLN A 463 -1.68 -0.34 10.41
CA GLN A 463 -0.87 0.88 10.52
C GLN A 463 0.54 0.65 9.96
N LEU A 464 1.05 1.66 9.24
CA LEU A 464 2.21 1.53 8.35
C LEU A 464 3.35 2.46 8.72
N GLN A 465 4.57 1.91 8.77
CA GLN A 465 5.80 2.68 8.69
C GLN A 465 6.59 2.27 7.44
N SER A 466 7.40 3.18 6.91
CA SER A 466 8.40 2.86 5.89
C SER A 466 9.74 3.54 6.17
N LEU A 467 10.83 2.79 6.02
CA LEU A 467 12.22 3.25 6.14
C LEU A 467 13.02 2.78 4.92
N THR A 468 14.19 3.37 4.67
CA THR A 468 15.10 2.94 3.60
C THR A 468 16.53 2.76 4.08
N PHE A 469 17.28 1.85 3.44
CA PHE A 469 18.70 1.65 3.66
C PHE A 469 19.41 1.26 2.36
N GLY A 470 20.75 1.26 2.37
CA GLY A 470 21.59 0.84 1.25
C GLY A 470 22.48 -0.34 1.63
N VAL A 471 22.73 -1.21 0.67
CA VAL A 471 23.73 -2.29 0.73
C VAL A 471 24.85 -1.92 -0.25
N GLU A 472 26.08 -1.77 0.24
CA GLU A 472 27.26 -1.46 -0.58
C GLU A 472 27.73 -2.68 -1.37
N ASP A 473 28.26 -2.48 -2.58
CA ASP A 473 29.03 -3.53 -3.24
C ASP A 473 30.42 -3.62 -2.64
N LYS A 474 30.80 -4.83 -2.25
CA LYS A 474 32.08 -5.18 -1.62
C LYS A 474 32.84 -6.24 -2.44
N THR A 475 32.38 -6.50 -3.67
CA THR A 475 32.86 -7.57 -4.55
C THR A 475 33.88 -7.01 -5.55
N PRO A 476 35.19 -7.33 -5.44
CA PRO A 476 36.16 -6.83 -6.41
C PRO A 476 35.92 -7.46 -7.80
N PRO A 477 36.06 -6.68 -8.89
CA PRO A 477 35.90 -7.20 -10.25
C PRO A 477 36.98 -8.25 -10.55
N ALA A 478 36.69 -9.14 -11.51
CA ALA A 478 37.66 -10.14 -11.96
C ALA A 478 38.91 -9.47 -12.57
N ALA A 479 40.05 -10.20 -12.57
CA ALA A 479 41.26 -9.76 -13.26
C ALA A 479 40.95 -9.48 -14.76
N PRO A 480 41.33 -8.32 -15.31
CA PRO A 480 41.09 -8.05 -16.73
C PRO A 480 41.88 -9.00 -17.63
N ILE A 481 41.30 -9.33 -18.78
CA ILE A 481 41.94 -10.19 -19.79
C ILE A 481 42.52 -9.28 -20.87
N ILE A 482 43.84 -9.28 -21.04
CA ILE A 482 44.50 -8.60 -22.16
C ILE A 482 44.37 -9.47 -23.41
N THR A 483 43.86 -8.91 -24.51
CA THR A 483 43.73 -9.61 -25.80
C THR A 483 44.70 -9.07 -26.85
N ILE A 484 45.04 -7.78 -26.78
CA ILE A 484 46.03 -7.12 -27.64
C ILE A 484 46.96 -6.27 -26.76
N PRO A 485 48.30 -6.33 -26.93
CA PRO A 485 49.04 -7.36 -27.65
C PRO A 485 48.81 -8.75 -27.03
N SER A 486 48.86 -9.80 -27.85
CA SER A 486 48.92 -11.17 -27.34
C SER A 486 50.28 -11.44 -26.69
N ASN A 487 50.34 -12.39 -25.75
CA ASN A 487 51.58 -12.68 -25.04
C ASN A 487 52.67 -13.22 -25.99
N GLY A 488 53.85 -12.60 -25.99
CA GLY A 488 54.95 -12.90 -26.92
C GLY A 488 54.82 -12.27 -28.32
N HIS A 489 53.87 -11.35 -28.53
CA HIS A 489 53.68 -10.68 -29.83
C HIS A 489 54.86 -9.75 -30.19
N MET A 490 55.27 -9.74 -31.45
CA MET A 490 56.28 -8.81 -31.99
C MET A 490 55.59 -7.79 -32.91
N THR A 491 55.96 -6.51 -32.84
CA THR A 491 55.25 -5.45 -33.59
C THR A 491 56.12 -4.29 -34.02
N ASN A 492 55.91 -3.86 -35.26
CA ASN A 492 56.42 -2.62 -35.84
C ASN A 492 55.60 -1.35 -35.52
N ASN A 493 54.68 -1.41 -34.55
CA ASN A 493 53.98 -0.24 -34.06
C ASN A 493 54.52 0.14 -32.67
N ALA A 494 55.34 1.21 -32.61
CA ALA A 494 55.84 1.77 -31.35
C ALA A 494 54.77 2.47 -30.50
N THR A 495 53.56 2.70 -31.03
CA THR A 495 52.38 3.18 -30.29
C THR A 495 51.25 2.14 -30.35
N PRO A 496 51.42 0.96 -29.71
CA PRO A 496 50.42 -0.09 -29.74
C PRO A 496 49.18 0.29 -28.92
N THR A 497 48.03 -0.23 -29.30
CA THR A 497 46.84 -0.22 -28.45
C THR A 497 46.86 -1.45 -27.56
N VAL A 498 46.80 -1.25 -26.24
CA VAL A 498 46.52 -2.31 -25.29
C VAL A 498 45.00 -2.43 -25.17
N SER A 499 44.42 -3.59 -25.43
CA SER A 499 42.98 -3.82 -25.32
C SER A 499 42.64 -5.19 -24.75
N GLY A 500 41.40 -5.34 -24.31
CA GLY A 500 40.98 -6.51 -23.57
C GLY A 500 39.52 -6.50 -23.15
N THR A 501 39.19 -7.40 -22.23
CA THR A 501 37.91 -7.42 -21.53
C THR A 501 38.09 -7.26 -20.02
N SER A 502 37.05 -6.76 -19.37
CA SER A 502 36.90 -6.56 -17.93
C SER A 502 35.40 -6.59 -17.63
N GLU A 503 35.02 -6.42 -16.36
CA GLU A 503 33.65 -6.11 -15.98
C GLU A 503 33.14 -4.81 -16.64
N ALA A 504 31.85 -4.75 -16.98
CA ALA A 504 31.27 -3.62 -17.71
C ALA A 504 31.19 -2.36 -16.83
N GLY A 505 31.61 -1.21 -17.36
CA GLY A 505 31.69 0.06 -16.59
C GLY A 505 32.93 0.19 -15.69
N ALA A 506 33.69 -0.89 -15.46
CA ALA A 506 34.88 -0.87 -14.64
C ALA A 506 35.99 0.02 -15.23
N THR A 507 36.76 0.68 -14.36
CA THR A 507 37.96 1.44 -14.73
C THR A 507 39.18 0.53 -14.71
N VAL A 508 39.70 0.19 -15.88
CA VAL A 508 40.92 -0.61 -16.06
C VAL A 508 42.14 0.30 -16.02
N THR A 509 42.98 0.11 -15.01
CA THR A 509 44.31 0.73 -14.90
C THR A 509 45.31 -0.10 -15.70
N VAL A 510 46.10 0.56 -16.55
CA VAL A 510 47.17 -0.06 -17.34
C VAL A 510 48.53 0.22 -16.72
N VAL A 511 49.29 -0.85 -16.49
CA VAL A 511 50.66 -0.80 -15.96
C VAL A 511 51.61 -1.31 -17.03
N LEU A 512 52.49 -0.43 -17.51
CA LEU A 512 53.51 -0.71 -18.52
C LEU A 512 54.91 -0.59 -17.87
N ASP A 513 55.73 -1.62 -18.04
CA ASP A 513 57.10 -1.73 -17.50
C ASP A 513 57.21 -1.44 -15.99
N GLY A 514 56.16 -1.79 -15.25
CA GLY A 514 56.05 -1.59 -13.79
C GLY A 514 55.51 -0.22 -13.37
N THR A 515 55.22 0.68 -14.31
CA THR A 515 54.66 2.02 -14.05
C THR A 515 53.20 2.12 -14.49
N VAL A 516 52.37 2.87 -13.76
CA VAL A 516 50.99 3.16 -14.21
C VAL A 516 51.06 4.11 -15.40
N ALA A 517 50.63 3.63 -16.57
CA ALA A 517 50.72 4.36 -17.83
C ALA A 517 49.42 5.10 -18.19
N GLY A 518 48.28 4.63 -17.68
CA GLY A 518 46.98 5.28 -17.90
C GLY A 518 45.80 4.43 -17.44
N THR A 519 44.59 4.85 -17.80
CA THR A 519 43.34 4.16 -17.51
C THR A 519 42.42 4.12 -18.74
N ALA A 520 41.54 3.13 -18.81
CA ALA A 520 40.44 3.05 -19.77
C ALA A 520 39.19 2.47 -19.10
N THR A 521 38.02 2.98 -19.44
CA THR A 521 36.74 2.44 -18.96
C THR A 521 36.28 1.30 -19.87
N ALA A 522 35.84 0.19 -19.29
CA ALA A 522 35.20 -0.89 -20.03
C ALA A 522 33.77 -0.52 -20.44
N GLY A 523 33.42 -0.77 -21.70
CA GLY A 523 32.07 -0.52 -22.22
C GLY A 523 31.01 -1.45 -21.61
N SER A 524 29.74 -1.27 -22.00
CA SER A 524 28.62 -2.11 -21.57
C SER A 524 28.74 -3.59 -21.95
N ASN A 525 29.65 -3.93 -22.85
CA ASN A 525 30.03 -5.29 -23.26
C ASN A 525 31.36 -5.77 -22.62
N GLY A 526 31.85 -5.08 -21.59
CA GLY A 526 33.12 -5.37 -20.91
C GLY A 526 34.40 -5.06 -21.72
N SER A 527 34.30 -4.58 -22.97
CA SER A 527 35.47 -4.32 -23.81
C SER A 527 36.13 -2.98 -23.44
N TRP A 528 37.46 -2.97 -23.32
CA TRP A 528 38.26 -1.76 -23.06
C TRP A 528 39.45 -1.67 -24.03
N ALA A 529 39.92 -0.45 -24.26
CA ALA A 529 41.13 -0.17 -25.04
C ALA A 529 41.82 1.10 -24.54
N TRP A 530 43.14 1.06 -24.45
CA TRP A 530 44.02 2.17 -24.10
C TRP A 530 45.13 2.27 -25.15
N ALA A 531 45.33 3.45 -25.73
CA ALA A 531 46.36 3.69 -26.73
C ALA A 531 47.63 4.23 -26.06
N VAL A 532 48.80 3.69 -26.44
CA VAL A 532 50.09 4.27 -26.05
C VAL A 532 50.28 5.61 -26.76
N GLU A 533 50.28 6.72 -26.02
CA GLU A 533 50.39 8.08 -26.58
C GLU A 533 51.83 8.47 -26.96
N SER A 534 52.84 7.89 -26.32
CA SER A 534 54.26 8.19 -26.54
C SER A 534 54.99 6.95 -27.10
N PRO A 535 55.69 7.05 -28.25
CA PRO A 535 56.38 5.90 -28.85
C PRO A 535 57.32 5.19 -27.87
N LEU A 536 57.13 3.87 -27.75
CA LEU A 536 57.98 3.00 -26.97
C LEU A 536 59.35 2.81 -27.65
N PRO A 537 60.44 2.65 -26.88
CA PRO A 537 61.73 2.17 -27.39
C PRO A 537 61.63 0.80 -28.08
N GLU A 538 62.69 0.41 -28.80
CA GLU A 538 62.81 -0.98 -29.26
C GLU A 538 63.18 -1.91 -28.08
N GLY A 539 62.62 -3.11 -28.09
CA GLY A 539 62.83 -4.14 -27.07
C GLY A 539 61.54 -4.75 -26.53
N THR A 540 61.69 -5.63 -25.53
CA THR A 540 60.56 -6.32 -24.89
C THR A 540 59.98 -5.50 -23.75
N HIS A 541 58.69 -5.19 -23.87
CA HIS A 541 57.87 -4.52 -22.86
C HIS A 541 57.02 -5.52 -22.08
N MET A 542 56.65 -5.15 -20.85
CA MET A 542 55.75 -5.90 -19.98
C MET A 542 54.51 -5.08 -19.65
N VAL A 543 53.33 -5.59 -20.02
CA VAL A 543 52.04 -4.98 -19.67
C VAL A 543 51.24 -5.89 -18.75
N LYS A 544 50.64 -5.29 -17.72
CA LYS A 544 49.56 -5.88 -16.91
C LYS A 544 48.49 -4.82 -16.66
N THR A 545 47.31 -5.27 -16.26
CA THR A 545 46.16 -4.38 -16.00
C THR A 545 45.44 -4.77 -14.71
N ARG A 546 44.70 -3.84 -14.12
CA ARG A 546 43.92 -4.05 -12.89
C ARG A 546 42.61 -3.25 -12.98
N ALA A 547 41.47 -3.88 -12.69
CA ALA A 547 40.18 -3.18 -12.68
C ALA A 547 39.82 -2.63 -11.29
N SER A 548 39.20 -1.45 -11.27
CA SER A 548 38.26 -1.03 -10.23
C SER A 548 36.84 -1.09 -10.79
N ASP A 549 35.88 -1.57 -10.01
CA ASP A 549 34.45 -1.47 -10.37
C ASP A 549 33.95 -0.02 -10.21
N VAL A 550 32.63 0.17 -10.27
CA VAL A 550 31.96 1.47 -10.12
C VAL A 550 31.80 1.89 -8.64
N ALA A 551 31.91 0.96 -7.69
CA ALA A 551 31.83 1.20 -6.25
C ALA A 551 33.19 1.59 -5.62
N GLY A 552 34.30 1.23 -6.29
CA GLY A 552 35.67 1.43 -5.83
C GLY A 552 36.39 0.15 -5.39
N ASN A 553 35.78 -1.04 -5.51
CA ASN A 553 36.46 -2.30 -5.22
C ASN A 553 37.48 -2.59 -6.33
N VAL A 554 38.73 -2.87 -5.95
CA VAL A 554 39.83 -3.01 -6.91
C VAL A 554 40.30 -4.46 -6.99
N GLY A 555 40.01 -5.11 -8.12
CA GLY A 555 40.24 -6.53 -8.39
C GLY A 555 41.71 -6.95 -8.42
N PRO A 556 42.01 -8.24 -8.66
CA PRO A 556 43.39 -8.70 -8.85
C PRO A 556 44.01 -8.18 -10.16
N ASP A 557 45.34 -8.18 -10.22
CA ASP A 557 46.09 -7.90 -11.45
C ASP A 557 45.84 -9.00 -12.51
N SER A 558 45.90 -8.63 -13.79
CA SER A 558 45.96 -9.55 -14.92
C SER A 558 47.24 -10.38 -14.91
N ALA A 559 47.26 -11.46 -15.70
CA ALA A 559 48.52 -12.03 -16.15
C ALA A 559 49.37 -10.94 -16.85
N ILE A 560 50.69 -11.01 -16.70
CA ILE A 560 51.63 -10.16 -17.44
C ILE A 560 51.69 -10.68 -18.89
N HIS A 561 51.42 -9.82 -19.85
CA HIS A 561 51.77 -10.06 -21.25
C HIS A 561 53.11 -9.40 -21.57
N THR A 562 54.00 -10.12 -22.22
CA THR A 562 55.16 -9.54 -22.89
C THR A 562 54.82 -9.25 -24.34
N PHE A 563 55.41 -8.20 -24.90
CA PHE A 563 55.44 -7.95 -26.33
C PHE A 563 56.74 -7.23 -26.69
N THR A 564 57.25 -7.43 -27.90
CA THR A 564 58.46 -6.75 -28.39
C THR A 564 58.10 -5.70 -29.42
N VAL A 565 58.54 -4.47 -29.18
CA VAL A 565 58.52 -3.38 -30.17
C VAL A 565 59.81 -3.45 -30.97
N ASP A 566 59.67 -3.48 -32.28
CA ASP A 566 60.77 -3.62 -33.23
C ASP A 566 60.40 -2.92 -34.53
N VAL A 567 61.03 -1.78 -34.79
CA VAL A 567 60.72 -0.87 -35.90
C VAL A 567 61.88 -0.74 -36.90
N THR A 568 62.91 -1.57 -36.75
CA THR A 568 64.13 -1.56 -37.56
C THR A 568 63.98 -2.51 -38.74
N PRO A 569 64.06 -2.04 -40.01
CA PRO A 569 63.93 -2.94 -41.16
C PRO A 569 65.19 -3.80 -41.38
N PRO A 570 65.05 -5.11 -41.63
CA PRO A 570 66.17 -6.02 -41.81
C PRO A 570 67.01 -5.72 -43.06
N ILE A 571 68.32 -5.98 -42.98
CA ILE A 571 69.31 -5.59 -44.00
C ILE A 571 69.67 -6.78 -44.89
N ILE A 572 69.29 -6.72 -46.17
CA ILE A 572 69.69 -7.70 -47.19
C ILE A 572 71.07 -7.36 -47.77
N THR A 573 71.97 -8.33 -47.81
CA THR A 573 73.30 -8.24 -48.43
C THR A 573 73.50 -9.36 -49.45
N LEU A 574 73.77 -9.04 -50.72
CA LEU A 574 74.02 -10.06 -51.75
C LEU A 574 75.27 -10.89 -51.47
N ILE A 575 75.18 -12.20 -51.67
CA ILE A 575 76.36 -13.09 -51.66
C ILE A 575 76.94 -13.06 -53.08
N GLY A 576 78.05 -12.37 -53.29
CA GLY A 576 78.63 -12.18 -54.63
C GLY A 576 77.86 -11.21 -55.54
N SER A 577 78.28 -11.10 -56.79
CA SER A 577 77.96 -9.98 -57.69
C SER A 577 76.46 -9.64 -57.85
N PRO A 578 76.10 -8.35 -58.01
CA PRO A 578 74.75 -7.91 -58.37
C PRO A 578 74.41 -8.10 -59.86
N SER A 579 75.35 -8.56 -60.68
CA SER A 579 75.13 -8.86 -62.11
C SER A 579 75.93 -10.11 -62.53
N MET A 580 75.31 -10.99 -63.33
CA MET A 580 75.81 -12.32 -63.70
C MET A 580 75.38 -12.73 -65.11
N GLN A 581 76.13 -13.62 -65.77
CA GLN A 581 75.89 -14.04 -67.16
C GLN A 581 76.25 -15.51 -67.43
N ILE A 582 75.41 -16.26 -68.15
CA ILE A 582 75.62 -17.70 -68.44
C ILE A 582 74.94 -18.16 -69.76
N LYS A 583 75.22 -19.39 -70.22
CA LYS A 583 74.99 -19.89 -71.59
C LYS A 583 73.81 -20.85 -71.76
N ILE A 584 73.45 -21.18 -73.01
CA ILE A 584 72.28 -22.02 -73.32
C ILE A 584 72.37 -23.46 -72.84
N GLY A 585 71.45 -23.84 -71.95
CA GLY A 585 71.46 -25.10 -71.21
C GLY A 585 72.33 -25.07 -69.95
N SER A 586 72.91 -23.94 -69.58
CA SER A 586 73.73 -23.84 -68.36
C SER A 586 72.82 -23.68 -67.14
N ALA A 587 73.10 -24.45 -66.10
CA ALA A 587 72.46 -24.26 -64.80
C ALA A 587 72.76 -22.84 -64.28
N TYR A 588 71.70 -22.08 -63.99
CA TYR A 588 71.83 -21.01 -63.01
C TYR A 588 71.69 -21.64 -61.62
N THR A 589 72.62 -21.29 -60.74
CA THR A 589 72.40 -21.40 -59.29
C THR A 589 72.55 -19.99 -58.78
N ASP A 590 71.51 -19.47 -58.13
CA ASP A 590 71.61 -18.17 -57.50
C ASP A 590 72.61 -18.25 -56.35
N PRO A 591 73.66 -17.40 -56.30
CA PRO A 591 74.52 -17.30 -55.13
C PRO A 591 73.77 -16.88 -53.86
N GLY A 592 72.56 -16.34 -54.03
CA GLY A 592 71.68 -15.90 -52.96
C GLY A 592 72.08 -14.55 -52.38
N ALA A 593 71.48 -14.27 -51.23
CA ALA A 593 71.78 -13.14 -50.38
C ALA A 593 71.78 -13.63 -48.93
N LYS A 594 72.36 -12.84 -48.02
CA LYS A 594 72.12 -12.93 -46.59
C LYS A 594 71.14 -11.85 -46.16
N ALA A 595 70.48 -12.06 -45.04
CA ALA A 595 69.71 -11.03 -44.36
C ALA A 595 70.04 -11.07 -42.87
N GLN A 596 70.33 -9.92 -42.30
CA GLN A 596 70.60 -9.76 -40.88
C GLN A 596 69.65 -8.71 -40.32
N ASP A 597 69.06 -9.03 -39.18
CA ASP A 597 68.26 -8.13 -38.37
C ASP A 597 68.90 -7.88 -36.99
N ALA A 598 68.44 -6.83 -36.30
CA ALA A 598 68.88 -6.46 -34.96
C ALA A 598 68.14 -7.22 -33.84
N VAL A 599 66.86 -7.56 -34.05
CA VAL A 599 65.99 -8.26 -33.10
C VAL A 599 65.78 -9.71 -33.52
N ASP A 600 65.49 -9.96 -34.80
CA ASP A 600 65.14 -11.28 -35.35
C ASP A 600 66.38 -12.13 -35.77
N GLY A 601 67.57 -11.53 -35.84
CA GLY A 601 68.82 -12.24 -36.13
C GLY A 601 69.04 -12.59 -37.61
N ASP A 602 69.53 -13.79 -37.91
CA ASP A 602 69.86 -14.22 -39.29
C ASP A 602 68.59 -14.66 -40.05
N LEU A 603 68.00 -13.72 -40.77
CA LEU A 603 66.83 -13.91 -41.62
C LEU A 603 67.14 -14.46 -43.02
N THR A 604 68.37 -14.94 -43.28
CA THR A 604 68.81 -15.39 -44.62
C THR A 604 67.89 -16.45 -45.25
N SER A 605 67.32 -17.35 -44.43
CA SER A 605 66.39 -18.39 -44.90
C SER A 605 65.02 -17.87 -45.31
N GLN A 606 64.65 -16.66 -44.89
CA GLN A 606 63.33 -16.05 -45.13
C GLN A 606 63.29 -15.17 -46.39
N ILE A 607 64.42 -15.00 -47.10
CA ILE A 607 64.53 -14.14 -48.28
C ILE A 607 63.69 -14.70 -49.44
N LYS A 608 62.58 -14.03 -49.73
CA LYS A 608 61.71 -14.29 -50.88
C LYS A 608 62.33 -13.66 -52.12
N VAL A 609 63.10 -14.46 -52.86
CA VAL A 609 63.60 -14.08 -54.18
C VAL A 609 62.44 -14.08 -55.17
N THR A 610 62.13 -12.92 -55.74
CA THR A 610 61.06 -12.71 -56.71
C THR A 610 61.61 -12.32 -58.07
N GLY A 611 60.81 -12.49 -59.12
CA GLY A 611 61.32 -12.56 -60.50
C GLY A 611 61.87 -13.96 -60.81
N THR A 612 61.80 -14.37 -62.06
CA THR A 612 62.31 -15.66 -62.51
C THR A 612 63.41 -15.44 -63.53
N VAL A 613 64.57 -16.02 -63.25
CA VAL A 613 65.59 -16.21 -64.27
C VAL A 613 65.06 -17.27 -65.22
N ASN A 614 64.51 -16.85 -66.37
CA ASN A 614 64.13 -17.81 -67.39
C ASN A 614 65.41 -18.34 -68.03
N VAL A 615 65.96 -19.33 -67.34
CA VAL A 615 66.79 -20.34 -67.93
C VAL A 615 65.90 -21.05 -68.97
N ASN A 616 65.65 -20.46 -70.15
CA ASN A 616 65.38 -21.06 -71.50
C ASN A 616 65.52 -20.04 -72.65
N ARG A 617 65.53 -18.73 -72.38
CA ARG A 617 65.26 -17.69 -73.39
C ARG A 617 66.25 -16.55 -73.23
N ALA A 618 67.09 -16.33 -74.24
CA ALA A 618 68.12 -15.29 -74.19
C ALA A 618 67.48 -13.92 -73.88
N GLY A 619 67.87 -13.34 -72.75
CA GLY A 619 67.25 -12.17 -72.15
C GLY A 619 67.83 -11.93 -70.77
N SER A 620 67.60 -10.73 -70.24
CA SER A 620 68.09 -10.31 -68.92
C SER A 620 66.97 -10.43 -67.89
N TYR A 621 67.29 -11.03 -66.75
CA TYR A 621 66.34 -11.37 -65.69
C TYR A 621 66.76 -10.74 -64.38
N VAL A 622 65.90 -9.89 -63.82
CA VAL A 622 66.12 -9.27 -62.51
C VAL A 622 65.49 -10.13 -61.43
N LEU A 623 66.32 -10.70 -60.56
CA LEU A 623 65.94 -11.21 -59.26
C LEU A 623 65.84 -10.07 -58.27
N THR A 624 64.73 -10.03 -57.54
CA THR A 624 64.44 -9.04 -56.50
C THR A 624 64.32 -9.77 -55.16
N TYR A 625 65.31 -9.58 -54.30
CA TYR A 625 65.35 -10.11 -52.94
C TYR A 625 64.48 -9.22 -52.06
N LYS A 626 63.43 -9.81 -51.49
CA LYS A 626 62.58 -9.16 -50.50
C LYS A 626 62.46 -10.05 -49.28
N LEU A 627 62.38 -9.45 -48.11
CA LEU A 627 61.80 -10.10 -46.94
C LEU A 627 61.07 -9.06 -46.10
N GLN A 628 60.37 -9.60 -45.12
CA GLN A 628 59.77 -8.91 -44.00
C GLN A 628 60.21 -9.72 -42.78
N ASP A 629 60.54 -9.05 -41.68
CA ASP A 629 60.79 -9.72 -40.40
C ASP A 629 59.47 -10.27 -39.80
N SER A 630 59.54 -10.79 -38.58
CA SER A 630 58.35 -11.26 -37.84
C SER A 630 57.48 -10.12 -37.30
N SER A 631 58.05 -8.95 -37.05
CA SER A 631 57.40 -7.73 -36.52
C SER A 631 56.57 -6.96 -37.55
N GLY A 632 56.88 -7.15 -38.84
CA GLY A 632 56.24 -6.52 -39.99
C GLY A 632 57.10 -5.50 -40.77
N ASN A 633 58.37 -5.24 -40.42
CA ASN A 633 59.19 -4.29 -41.19
C ASN A 633 59.71 -4.94 -42.49
N ALA A 634 59.51 -4.23 -43.61
CA ALA A 634 59.94 -4.71 -44.92
C ALA A 634 61.36 -4.25 -45.24
N ALA A 635 62.25 -5.21 -45.54
CA ALA A 635 63.60 -4.90 -46.00
C ALA A 635 63.58 -4.03 -47.27
N ALA A 636 64.55 -3.12 -47.38
CA ALA A 636 64.84 -2.45 -48.65
C ALA A 636 65.13 -3.51 -49.73
N SER A 637 64.34 -3.52 -50.81
CA SER A 637 64.43 -4.57 -51.84
C SER A 637 65.76 -4.47 -52.61
N VAL A 638 66.54 -5.54 -52.61
CA VAL A 638 67.84 -5.61 -53.31
C VAL A 638 67.69 -6.38 -54.62
N LEU A 639 68.51 -6.05 -55.63
CA LEU A 639 68.40 -6.57 -56.99
C LEU A 639 69.66 -7.31 -57.45
N ARG A 640 69.49 -8.44 -58.15
CA ARG A 640 70.54 -9.11 -58.96
C ARG A 640 70.05 -9.29 -60.39
N THR A 641 70.90 -8.97 -61.37
CA THR A 641 70.60 -9.17 -62.79
C THR A 641 71.31 -10.41 -63.33
N VAL A 642 70.63 -11.21 -64.16
CA VAL A 642 71.13 -12.51 -64.66
C VAL A 642 70.67 -12.78 -66.10
N ASP A 643 71.58 -13.08 -67.04
CA ASP A 643 71.21 -13.35 -68.45
C ASP A 643 71.37 -14.86 -68.81
N VAL A 644 70.27 -15.62 -69.13
CA VAL A 644 70.26 -17.13 -69.08
C VAL A 644 69.27 -17.93 -69.99
N VAL A 645 69.38 -19.29 -69.96
CA VAL A 645 68.81 -20.41 -70.78
C VAL A 645 69.15 -21.85 -70.13
N SER A 646 68.42 -22.93 -69.63
CA SER A 646 67.17 -23.80 -69.83
C SER A 646 66.57 -24.56 -68.51
N SER A 647 65.25 -24.99 -68.39
CA SER A 647 64.40 -25.39 -67.15
C SER A 647 63.42 -26.65 -67.26
N GLY A 648 62.46 -27.16 -66.36
CA GLY A 648 61.92 -27.00 -64.92
C GLY A 648 60.45 -27.59 -64.57
N GLY A 649 60.06 -28.01 -63.30
CA GLY A 649 58.65 -28.39 -62.75
C GLY A 649 58.53 -29.57 -61.67
N GLY A 650 57.49 -30.03 -60.86
CA GLY A 650 56.11 -29.69 -60.27
C GLY A 650 55.14 -30.95 -59.96
N SER A 651 54.06 -31.15 -59.10
CA SER A 651 53.45 -30.71 -57.75
C SER A 651 52.12 -31.50 -57.25
N GLY A 652 51.68 -31.57 -55.93
CA GLY A 652 50.30 -32.00 -55.35
C GLY A 652 50.21 -33.11 -54.18
N GLY A 653 49.18 -33.49 -53.32
CA GLY A 653 47.83 -33.04 -52.72
C GLY A 653 46.91 -34.14 -51.95
N GLY A 654 46.03 -33.89 -50.90
CA GLY A 654 44.98 -34.86 -50.29
C GLY A 654 44.29 -34.66 -48.84
N SER A 655 43.13 -35.33 -48.43
CA SER A 655 42.26 -35.10 -47.16
C SER A 655 41.36 -36.28 -46.54
N GLY A 656 40.66 -36.19 -45.34
CA GLY A 656 39.66 -37.19 -44.73
C GLY A 656 38.94 -36.93 -43.31
N SER A 657 37.94 -37.75 -42.80
CA SER A 657 37.03 -37.50 -41.58
C SER A 657 36.31 -38.72 -40.83
N GLY A 658 35.67 -38.59 -39.60
CA GLY A 658 34.82 -39.64 -38.88
C GLY A 658 34.23 -39.35 -37.43
N ALA A 659 33.34 -40.19 -36.80
CA ALA A 659 32.62 -39.97 -35.47
C ALA A 659 32.11 -41.25 -34.64
N GLY A 660 31.61 -41.12 -33.36
CA GLY A 660 31.07 -42.23 -32.47
C GLY A 660 30.47 -41.85 -31.05
N ALA A 661 29.93 -42.81 -30.22
CA ALA A 661 29.15 -42.57 -28.94
C ALA A 661 29.22 -43.66 -27.79
N GLY A 662 28.61 -43.46 -26.59
CA GLY A 662 28.58 -44.41 -25.40
C GLY A 662 27.64 -44.04 -24.20
N ALA A 663 27.48 -44.90 -23.14
CA ALA A 663 26.43 -44.78 -22.07
C ALA A 663 26.69 -45.41 -20.64
N GLY A 664 25.78 -45.20 -19.66
CA GLY A 664 25.69 -45.74 -18.26
C GLY A 664 24.24 -45.59 -17.68
N GLY A 665 23.80 -45.91 -16.43
CA GLY A 665 24.37 -46.41 -15.14
C GLY A 665 23.24 -46.92 -14.16
N SER A 666 23.43 -47.06 -12.82
CA SER A 666 22.40 -47.59 -11.85
C SER A 666 22.66 -47.30 -10.33
N GLY A 667 21.62 -47.31 -9.45
CA GLY A 667 21.81 -47.51 -7.98
C GLY A 667 20.69 -47.17 -6.94
N SER A 668 20.14 -48.20 -6.28
CA SER A 668 19.59 -48.26 -4.88
C SER A 668 18.27 -47.54 -4.45
N SER A 669 17.71 -47.95 -3.30
CA SER A 669 16.39 -47.56 -2.73
C SER A 669 16.44 -47.19 -1.23
N SER A 670 15.35 -46.61 -0.71
CA SER A 670 15.15 -46.29 0.73
C SER A 670 13.67 -46.45 1.15
N VAL A 671 13.38 -46.40 2.46
CA VAL A 671 12.08 -46.76 3.06
C VAL A 671 11.08 -45.60 3.01
N GLU A 672 9.86 -45.85 2.53
CA GLU A 672 8.78 -44.85 2.45
C GLU A 672 8.04 -44.61 3.76
N GLN A 673 7.55 -43.39 3.95
CA GLN A 673 6.58 -43.00 4.98
C GLN A 673 5.19 -42.82 4.34
N SER A 674 4.12 -42.99 5.13
CA SER A 674 2.74 -42.86 4.63
C SER A 674 2.45 -41.43 4.13
N PRO A 675 1.95 -41.25 2.89
CA PRO A 675 1.92 -39.92 2.26
C PRO A 675 0.64 -39.11 2.48
N ASN A 676 -0.49 -39.71 2.87
CA ASN A 676 -1.82 -39.08 2.72
C ASN A 676 -2.51 -38.74 4.05
N ALA A 677 -3.25 -37.62 4.04
CA ALA A 677 -4.06 -37.12 5.16
C ALA A 677 -5.56 -37.08 4.82
N ASN A 678 -6.08 -38.10 4.13
CA ASN A 678 -7.49 -38.16 3.73
C ASN A 678 -8.37 -38.86 4.79
N LEU A 679 -9.66 -38.53 4.80
CA LEU A 679 -10.69 -39.44 5.31
C LEU A 679 -10.96 -40.54 4.28
N ALA A 680 -11.09 -41.78 4.74
CA ALA A 680 -11.63 -42.91 3.96
C ALA A 680 -13.16 -42.99 4.07
N GLN A 681 -13.74 -42.50 5.16
CA GLN A 681 -15.19 -42.43 5.36
C GLN A 681 -15.57 -41.24 6.25
N LEU A 682 -16.71 -40.64 5.97
CA LEU A 682 -17.44 -39.73 6.84
C LEU A 682 -18.92 -40.15 6.80
N THR A 683 -19.61 -40.07 7.93
CA THR A 683 -21.04 -40.32 8.03
C THR A 683 -21.67 -39.25 8.92
N LEU A 684 -22.75 -38.65 8.43
CA LEU A 684 -23.53 -37.64 9.12
C LEU A 684 -24.84 -38.28 9.59
N ARG A 685 -25.37 -37.84 10.73
CA ARG A 685 -26.72 -38.20 11.20
C ARG A 685 -27.38 -37.02 11.88
N VAL A 686 -28.68 -36.82 11.63
CA VAL A 686 -29.51 -35.82 12.28
C VAL A 686 -30.82 -36.50 12.71
N GLY A 687 -31.42 -36.08 13.83
CA GLY A 687 -32.73 -36.58 14.27
C GLY A 687 -32.83 -38.07 14.64
N GLY A 688 -31.72 -38.82 14.57
CA GLY A 688 -31.67 -40.27 14.86
C GLY A 688 -31.87 -41.18 13.64
N SER A 689 -32.23 -40.65 12.48
CA SER A 689 -32.13 -41.36 11.20
C SER A 689 -30.67 -41.44 10.74
N THR A 690 -30.38 -42.39 9.84
CA THR A 690 -29.10 -42.42 9.10
C THR A 690 -29.38 -42.06 7.67
N GLU A 691 -28.92 -40.87 7.25
CA GLU A 691 -28.88 -40.49 5.84
C GLU A 691 -27.43 -40.57 5.36
N GLU A 692 -27.18 -41.39 4.34
CA GLU A 692 -25.88 -41.42 3.68
C GLU A 692 -25.81 -40.31 2.63
N LEU A 693 -24.76 -39.48 2.71
CA LEU A 693 -24.54 -38.41 1.75
C LEU A 693 -24.47 -38.98 0.32
N THR A 694 -25.39 -38.49 -0.52
CA THR A 694 -25.36 -38.65 -1.98
C THR A 694 -25.25 -37.24 -2.58
N PRO A 695 -24.24 -36.92 -3.41
CA PRO A 695 -23.28 -37.81 -4.06
C PRO A 695 -22.30 -38.50 -3.10
N GLN A 696 -21.89 -39.69 -3.52
CA GLN A 696 -21.00 -40.61 -2.80
C GLN A 696 -19.68 -39.94 -2.39
N PHE A 697 -19.12 -40.35 -1.25
CA PHE A 697 -17.93 -39.74 -0.63
C PHE A 697 -16.68 -39.82 -1.53
N ALA A 698 -16.48 -38.80 -2.38
CA ALA A 698 -15.37 -38.73 -3.33
C ALA A 698 -14.09 -38.20 -2.65
N PRO A 699 -12.91 -38.85 -2.82
CA PRO A 699 -11.66 -38.45 -2.14
C PRO A 699 -11.19 -37.00 -2.40
N GLU A 700 -11.60 -36.44 -3.54
CA GLU A 700 -11.31 -35.07 -3.98
C GLU A 700 -12.10 -34.01 -3.20
N ILE A 701 -13.32 -34.32 -2.75
CA ILE A 701 -14.23 -33.34 -2.16
C ILE A 701 -13.76 -32.94 -0.75
N THR A 702 -13.77 -31.65 -0.49
CA THR A 702 -13.46 -31.06 0.82
C THR A 702 -14.60 -30.22 1.40
N GLU A 703 -15.72 -30.05 0.68
CA GLU A 703 -16.85 -29.24 1.13
C GLU A 703 -18.18 -29.98 0.95
N TYR A 704 -19.05 -29.89 1.95
CA TYR A 704 -20.37 -30.53 1.97
C TYR A 704 -21.43 -29.54 2.45
N THR A 705 -22.61 -29.56 1.85
CA THR A 705 -23.77 -28.72 2.20
C THR A 705 -24.97 -29.60 2.49
N MET A 706 -25.71 -29.32 3.58
CA MET A 706 -26.98 -30.00 3.87
C MET A 706 -27.97 -29.09 4.60
N GLU A 707 -29.26 -29.44 4.50
CA GLU A 707 -30.35 -28.76 5.21
C GLU A 707 -31.04 -29.75 6.16
N THR A 708 -31.59 -29.27 7.28
CA THR A 708 -32.31 -30.12 8.25
C THR A 708 -33.15 -29.26 9.20
N SER A 709 -34.13 -29.82 9.90
CA SER A 709 -34.74 -29.14 11.07
C SER A 709 -34.17 -29.61 12.42
N GLY A 710 -33.47 -30.75 12.44
CA GLY A 710 -33.04 -31.38 13.69
C GLY A 710 -31.99 -30.60 14.48
N GLU A 711 -32.03 -30.76 15.81
CA GLU A 711 -31.28 -29.90 16.74
C GLU A 711 -29.80 -30.25 16.91
N GLN A 712 -29.36 -31.42 16.44
CA GLN A 712 -27.99 -31.90 16.59
C GLN A 712 -27.52 -32.69 15.37
N LEU A 713 -26.28 -32.45 14.98
CA LEU A 713 -25.52 -33.22 13.99
C LEU A 713 -24.58 -34.19 14.70
N VAL A 714 -24.70 -35.49 14.43
CA VAL A 714 -23.73 -36.50 14.87
C VAL A 714 -22.79 -36.84 13.71
N LEU A 715 -21.50 -36.66 13.96
CA LEU A 715 -20.38 -36.93 13.06
C LEU A 715 -19.70 -38.25 13.43
N HIS A 716 -19.41 -39.10 12.45
CA HIS A 716 -18.59 -40.30 12.57
C HIS A 716 -17.61 -40.38 11.39
N TRP A 717 -16.34 -40.71 11.61
CA TRP A 717 -15.30 -40.65 10.56
C TRP A 717 -14.27 -41.77 10.66
N VAL A 718 -13.63 -42.10 9.53
CA VAL A 718 -12.51 -43.04 9.45
C VAL A 718 -11.41 -42.41 8.62
N ALA A 719 -10.19 -42.31 9.16
CA ALA A 719 -9.02 -41.83 8.42
C ALA A 719 -8.49 -42.91 7.47
N ALA A 720 -7.94 -42.50 6.31
CA ALA A 720 -7.37 -43.42 5.32
C ALA A 720 -6.00 -44.00 5.74
N ASP A 721 -5.35 -43.40 6.74
CA ASP A 721 -4.19 -43.95 7.44
C ASP A 721 -4.54 -44.16 8.92
N SER A 722 -4.30 -45.37 9.41
CA SER A 722 -4.45 -45.77 10.82
C SER A 722 -3.60 -44.95 11.82
N LYS A 723 -2.60 -44.20 11.34
CA LYS A 723 -1.75 -43.31 12.13
C LYS A 723 -2.17 -41.85 12.10
N ALA A 724 -3.11 -41.46 11.24
CA ALA A 724 -3.51 -40.06 11.10
C ALA A 724 -4.39 -39.59 12.29
N VAL A 725 -4.16 -38.36 12.74
CA VAL A 725 -4.91 -37.75 13.84
C VAL A 725 -5.99 -36.85 13.28
N VAL A 726 -7.25 -37.09 13.67
CA VAL A 726 -8.40 -36.26 13.32
C VAL A 726 -8.70 -35.24 14.44
N LYS A 727 -9.02 -34.01 14.04
CA LYS A 727 -9.27 -32.87 14.94
C LYS A 727 -10.55 -32.13 14.55
N LEU A 728 -11.31 -31.71 15.54
CA LEU A 728 -12.49 -30.84 15.41
C LEU A 728 -12.29 -29.65 16.34
N LEU A 729 -12.47 -28.42 15.82
CA LEU A 729 -12.18 -27.17 16.57
C LEU A 729 -10.82 -27.23 17.29
N SER A 730 -9.78 -27.64 16.54
CA SER A 730 -8.39 -27.86 16.99
C SER A 730 -8.15 -28.93 18.07
N LYS A 731 -9.19 -29.52 18.68
CA LYS A 731 -9.07 -30.60 19.67
C LYS A 731 -8.98 -31.97 18.97
N PRO A 732 -8.12 -32.91 19.41
CA PRO A 732 -8.09 -34.27 18.87
C PRO A 732 -9.35 -35.03 19.30
N VAL A 733 -9.93 -35.83 18.40
CA VAL A 733 -11.19 -36.55 18.67
C VAL A 733 -11.13 -37.98 18.18
N ILE A 734 -11.75 -38.89 18.92
CA ILE A 734 -11.79 -40.33 18.66
C ILE A 734 -13.21 -40.71 18.21
N ASP A 735 -13.32 -41.41 17.08
CA ASP A 735 -14.52 -42.13 16.59
C ASP A 735 -15.76 -41.27 16.21
N THR A 736 -16.36 -40.54 17.14
CA THR A 736 -17.69 -39.91 16.97
C THR A 736 -17.86 -38.65 17.82
N THR A 737 -18.68 -37.68 17.38
CA THR A 737 -19.07 -36.50 18.18
C THR A 737 -20.43 -35.94 17.78
N SER A 738 -21.21 -35.42 18.74
CA SER A 738 -22.44 -34.64 18.49
C SER A 738 -22.17 -33.14 18.58
N ILE A 739 -22.80 -32.35 17.72
CA ILE A 739 -22.70 -30.89 17.63
C ILE A 739 -24.12 -30.30 17.67
N PRO A 740 -24.43 -29.34 18.57
CA PRO A 740 -25.72 -28.65 18.57
C PRO A 740 -25.83 -27.66 17.41
N LEU A 741 -26.98 -27.68 16.73
CA LEU A 741 -27.30 -26.84 15.57
C LEU A 741 -28.19 -25.66 15.98
N VAL A 742 -27.69 -24.45 15.75
CA VAL A 742 -28.45 -23.19 15.85
C VAL A 742 -29.35 -23.02 14.62
N MET A 743 -30.42 -22.22 14.73
CA MET A 743 -31.25 -21.87 13.58
C MET A 743 -30.47 -21.05 12.54
N GLY A 744 -30.74 -21.26 11.25
CA GLY A 744 -29.96 -20.67 10.15
C GLY A 744 -28.73 -21.50 9.79
N THR A 745 -27.76 -20.89 9.09
CA THR A 745 -26.60 -21.59 8.53
C THR A 745 -25.39 -21.59 9.47
N GLN A 746 -24.82 -22.77 9.70
CA GLN A 746 -23.66 -23.01 10.57
C GLN A 746 -22.58 -23.81 9.82
N THR A 747 -21.32 -23.42 9.95
CA THR A 747 -20.19 -24.11 9.29
C THR A 747 -19.27 -24.81 10.30
N ILE A 748 -18.93 -26.06 9.99
CA ILE A 748 -18.16 -26.99 10.82
C ILE A 748 -16.92 -27.42 10.05
N LYS A 749 -15.73 -27.43 10.69
CA LYS A 749 -14.45 -27.79 10.04
C LYS A 749 -13.75 -28.95 10.75
N ILE A 750 -13.49 -30.02 10.00
CA ILE A 750 -12.75 -31.22 10.43
C ILE A 750 -11.35 -31.17 9.81
N THR A 751 -10.30 -31.46 10.57
CA THR A 751 -8.92 -31.52 10.06
C THR A 751 -8.33 -32.91 10.28
N VAL A 752 -7.68 -33.47 9.25
CA VAL A 752 -6.91 -34.72 9.33
C VAL A 752 -5.43 -34.39 9.18
N GLN A 753 -4.56 -35.03 9.98
CA GLN A 753 -3.11 -34.84 9.94
C GLN A 753 -2.37 -36.19 9.93
N ALA A 754 -1.51 -36.41 8.92
CA ALA A 754 -0.75 -37.65 8.73
C ALA A 754 0.57 -37.70 9.53
N GLU A 755 1.19 -38.88 9.61
CA GLU A 755 2.47 -39.10 10.32
C GLU A 755 3.62 -38.24 9.76
N ASN A 756 3.62 -37.95 8.45
CA ASN A 756 4.60 -37.06 7.81
C ASN A 756 4.32 -35.55 8.02
N GLY A 757 3.27 -35.19 8.76
CA GLY A 757 2.88 -33.81 9.05
C GLY A 757 1.87 -33.18 8.09
N THR A 758 1.60 -33.80 6.92
CA THR A 758 0.61 -33.34 5.93
C THR A 758 -0.77 -33.16 6.57
N ARG A 759 -1.51 -32.11 6.17
CA ARG A 759 -2.86 -31.80 6.68
C ARG A 759 -3.87 -31.64 5.54
N LYS A 760 -5.12 -32.03 5.79
CA LYS A 760 -6.28 -31.72 4.93
C LYS A 760 -7.46 -31.27 5.80
N VAL A 761 -8.25 -30.32 5.30
CA VAL A 761 -9.43 -29.78 5.98
C VAL A 761 -10.68 -30.15 5.17
N TYR A 762 -11.75 -30.48 5.88
CA TYR A 762 -13.08 -30.74 5.34
C TYR A 762 -14.08 -29.78 6.00
N THR A 763 -14.84 -29.05 5.18
CA THR A 763 -15.88 -28.09 5.58
C THR A 763 -17.26 -28.71 5.42
N ILE A 764 -18.12 -28.54 6.41
CA ILE A 764 -19.54 -28.94 6.36
C ILE A 764 -20.38 -27.72 6.70
N THR A 765 -21.26 -27.31 5.80
CA THR A 765 -22.20 -26.20 6.00
C THR A 765 -23.60 -26.79 6.16
N VAL A 766 -24.23 -26.51 7.30
CA VAL A 766 -25.56 -27.02 7.67
C VAL A 766 -26.50 -25.84 7.84
N THR A 767 -27.61 -25.83 7.11
CA THR A 767 -28.70 -24.87 7.35
C THR A 767 -29.80 -25.55 8.16
N ARG A 768 -30.04 -25.05 9.38
CA ARG A 768 -31.18 -25.49 10.20
C ARG A 768 -32.42 -24.65 9.88
N LEU A 769 -33.46 -25.35 9.45
CA LEU A 769 -34.79 -24.82 9.11
C LEU A 769 -35.72 -24.85 10.34
N ASP A 770 -36.72 -23.96 10.36
CA ASP A 770 -37.74 -23.90 11.41
C ASP A 770 -38.86 -24.94 11.14
N ASP A 771 -39.27 -25.68 12.19
CA ASP A 771 -40.27 -26.76 12.11
C ASP A 771 -41.72 -26.25 11.88
N ASN A 772 -41.94 -24.93 11.80
CA ASN A 772 -43.27 -24.31 11.90
C ASN A 772 -43.99 -23.99 10.56
N GLU A 773 -43.37 -24.23 9.39
CA GLU A 773 -44.01 -24.00 8.07
C GLU A 773 -44.96 -25.16 7.64
N ASN A 774 -46.04 -25.40 8.40
CA ASN A 774 -47.23 -26.03 7.82
C ASN A 774 -48.54 -25.71 8.55
N THR A 775 -49.10 -24.51 8.34
CA THR A 775 -50.53 -24.38 7.99
C THR A 775 -50.94 -22.99 7.46
N SER A 776 -51.47 -22.98 6.23
CA SER A 776 -52.43 -22.01 5.65
C SER A 776 -51.98 -20.58 5.29
N ALA A 777 -52.55 -20.11 4.17
CA ALA A 777 -52.56 -18.73 3.66
C ALA A 777 -51.21 -18.09 3.27
N SER A 778 -50.77 -18.36 2.03
CA SER A 778 -49.83 -17.47 1.33
C SER A 778 -50.41 -16.05 1.24
N PRO A 779 -49.66 -14.99 1.61
CA PRO A 779 -50.14 -13.62 1.52
C PRO A 779 -50.20 -13.17 0.06
N GLU A 780 -51.38 -12.71 -0.38
CA GLU A 780 -51.47 -12.01 -1.65
C GLU A 780 -50.59 -10.75 -1.63
N CYS A 781 -49.95 -10.49 -2.77
CA CYS A 781 -49.04 -9.38 -3.01
C CYS A 781 -49.60 -8.03 -2.51
N ALA A 782 -49.06 -7.55 -1.38
CA ALA A 782 -49.63 -6.47 -0.57
C ALA A 782 -49.59 -5.06 -1.21
N PHE A 783 -48.95 -4.91 -2.36
CA PHE A 783 -48.82 -3.65 -3.08
C PHE A 783 -50.17 -3.22 -3.68
N THR A 784 -50.79 -2.22 -3.06
CA THR A 784 -52.14 -1.73 -3.38
C THR A 784 -52.21 -0.93 -4.68
N ASP A 785 -51.09 -0.38 -5.14
CA ASP A 785 -50.96 0.49 -6.31
C ASP A 785 -50.78 -0.26 -7.64
N ILE A 786 -50.28 -1.50 -7.63
CA ILE A 786 -50.14 -2.34 -8.82
C ILE A 786 -51.37 -3.21 -9.14
N GLN A 787 -52.48 -3.07 -8.39
CA GLN A 787 -53.58 -4.05 -8.42
C GLN A 787 -54.27 -4.21 -9.79
N ALA A 788 -54.19 -3.19 -10.65
CA ALA A 788 -54.63 -3.20 -12.06
C ALA A 788 -53.50 -2.89 -13.06
N HIS A 789 -52.23 -2.93 -12.62
CA HIS A 789 -51.07 -2.61 -13.45
C HIS A 789 -50.64 -3.82 -14.31
N TRP A 790 -50.16 -3.58 -15.54
CA TRP A 790 -49.85 -4.66 -16.50
C TRP A 790 -48.78 -5.64 -15.98
N ALA A 791 -47.76 -5.12 -15.29
CA ALA A 791 -46.65 -5.90 -14.71
C ALA A 791 -46.98 -6.53 -13.34
N LYS A 792 -48.26 -6.53 -12.88
CA LYS A 792 -48.63 -6.98 -11.52
C LYS A 792 -48.04 -8.35 -11.18
N THR A 793 -48.30 -9.35 -12.02
CA THR A 793 -47.85 -10.74 -11.78
C THR A 793 -46.33 -10.82 -11.63
N ASP A 794 -45.60 -10.17 -12.54
CA ASP A 794 -44.13 -10.19 -12.54
C ASP A 794 -43.55 -9.45 -11.33
N ILE A 795 -44.08 -8.28 -10.96
CA ILE A 795 -43.64 -7.54 -9.76
C ILE A 795 -43.87 -8.38 -8.49
N CYS A 796 -45.02 -9.05 -8.40
CA CYS A 796 -45.37 -9.88 -7.25
C CYS A 796 -44.52 -11.14 -7.15
N GLU A 797 -44.18 -11.76 -8.29
CA GLU A 797 -43.28 -12.91 -8.32
C GLU A 797 -41.83 -12.51 -8.01
N ALA A 798 -41.35 -11.39 -8.56
CA ALA A 798 -40.04 -10.82 -8.26
C ALA A 798 -39.90 -10.42 -6.77
N ALA A 799 -40.96 -9.89 -6.17
CA ALA A 799 -40.98 -9.59 -4.73
C ALA A 799 -40.99 -10.85 -3.85
N ARG A 800 -41.72 -11.90 -4.24
CA ARG A 800 -41.67 -13.22 -3.58
C ARG A 800 -40.27 -13.84 -3.67
N LEU A 801 -39.54 -13.56 -4.75
CA LEU A 801 -38.14 -13.99 -4.95
C LEU A 801 -37.11 -13.01 -4.34
N GLN A 802 -37.55 -11.97 -3.59
CA GLN A 802 -36.72 -10.92 -2.98
C GLN A 802 -35.85 -10.08 -3.96
N ILE A 803 -36.10 -10.23 -5.27
CA ILE A 803 -35.43 -9.49 -6.35
C ILE A 803 -35.75 -7.98 -6.27
N VAL A 804 -37.00 -7.65 -5.91
CA VAL A 804 -37.48 -6.26 -5.75
C VAL A 804 -38.27 -6.10 -4.46
N GLU A 805 -38.29 -4.87 -3.93
CA GLU A 805 -39.04 -4.49 -2.72
C GLU A 805 -40.01 -3.35 -3.00
N GLY A 806 -41.02 -3.19 -2.15
CA GLY A 806 -41.88 -2.00 -2.15
C GLY A 806 -41.13 -0.74 -1.75
N VAL A 807 -41.72 0.43 -2.01
CA VAL A 807 -41.26 1.70 -1.41
C VAL A 807 -41.70 1.78 0.06
N ASN A 808 -42.73 1.00 0.41
CA ASN A 808 -43.14 0.62 1.75
C ASN A 808 -43.91 -0.73 1.65
N THR A 809 -44.42 -1.25 2.76
CA THR A 809 -45.13 -2.54 2.80
C THR A 809 -46.33 -2.65 1.86
N ASN A 810 -46.96 -1.52 1.49
CA ASN A 810 -48.26 -1.49 0.81
C ASN A 810 -48.21 -0.81 -0.58
N SER A 811 -47.03 -0.41 -1.07
CA SER A 811 -46.88 0.34 -2.34
C SER A 811 -45.55 0.01 -3.02
N PHE A 812 -45.62 -0.26 -4.32
CA PHE A 812 -44.46 -0.53 -5.18
C PHE A 812 -44.00 0.68 -6.01
N ALA A 813 -44.88 1.66 -6.27
CA ALA A 813 -44.67 2.81 -7.16
C ALA A 813 -44.20 2.39 -8.58
N PRO A 814 -45.02 1.64 -9.35
CA PRO A 814 -44.62 1.01 -10.62
C PRO A 814 -44.11 1.99 -11.69
N ASP A 815 -44.74 3.16 -11.80
CA ASP A 815 -44.41 4.18 -12.80
C ASP A 815 -43.28 5.13 -12.37
N ARG A 816 -42.72 4.95 -11.16
CA ARG A 816 -41.58 5.75 -10.71
C ARG A 816 -40.35 5.43 -11.57
N THR A 817 -39.54 6.43 -11.84
CA THR A 817 -38.19 6.27 -12.36
C THR A 817 -37.30 5.47 -11.39
N VAL A 818 -36.26 4.84 -11.95
CA VAL A 818 -35.28 4.02 -11.22
C VAL A 818 -33.93 4.72 -11.27
N THR A 819 -33.22 4.79 -10.15
CA THR A 819 -31.85 5.30 -10.13
C THR A 819 -30.85 4.21 -10.49
N ARG A 820 -29.66 4.60 -10.98
CA ARG A 820 -28.55 3.67 -11.25
C ARG A 820 -28.19 2.81 -10.03
N ALA A 821 -28.31 3.36 -8.82
CA ALA A 821 -28.15 2.60 -7.58
C ALA A 821 -29.24 1.55 -7.37
N GLU A 822 -30.51 1.91 -7.54
CA GLU A 822 -31.63 0.98 -7.35
C GLU A 822 -31.59 -0.17 -8.36
N PHE A 823 -31.30 0.15 -9.63
CA PHE A 823 -31.18 -0.87 -10.68
C PHE A 823 -30.02 -1.85 -10.40
N ALA A 824 -28.88 -1.35 -9.91
CA ALA A 824 -27.74 -2.19 -9.52
C ALA A 824 -28.04 -3.12 -8.33
N VAL A 825 -28.80 -2.64 -7.33
CA VAL A 825 -29.26 -3.48 -6.20
C VAL A 825 -30.19 -4.59 -6.68
N MET A 826 -31.16 -4.28 -7.56
CA MET A 826 -32.04 -5.29 -8.16
C MET A 826 -31.24 -6.33 -8.97
N LEU A 827 -30.23 -5.88 -9.74
CA LEU A 827 -29.37 -6.78 -10.55
C LEU A 827 -28.59 -7.77 -9.68
N LEU A 828 -27.96 -7.31 -8.59
CA LEU A 828 -27.15 -8.20 -7.74
C LEU A 828 -28.00 -9.23 -6.99
N ARG A 829 -29.22 -8.84 -6.58
CA ARG A 829 -30.23 -9.77 -6.03
C ARG A 829 -30.68 -10.80 -7.06
N THR A 830 -30.92 -10.39 -8.30
CA THR A 830 -31.24 -11.30 -9.43
C THR A 830 -30.15 -12.35 -9.66
N LEU A 831 -28.88 -11.97 -9.52
CA LEU A 831 -27.73 -12.86 -9.66
C LEU A 831 -27.45 -13.71 -8.39
N GLN A 832 -28.28 -13.58 -7.34
CA GLN A 832 -28.10 -14.18 -6.01
C GLN A 832 -26.73 -13.93 -5.37
N ILE A 833 -26.11 -12.80 -5.68
CA ILE A 833 -24.77 -12.48 -5.16
C ILE A 833 -24.91 -11.97 -3.72
N PRO A 834 -24.32 -12.67 -2.73
CA PRO A 834 -24.39 -12.24 -1.33
C PRO A 834 -23.66 -10.91 -1.19
N SER A 835 -24.27 -9.94 -0.52
CA SER A 835 -23.64 -8.64 -0.26
C SER A 835 -22.52 -8.81 0.77
N VAL A 836 -21.26 -8.67 0.33
CA VAL A 836 -20.09 -9.08 1.11
C VAL A 836 -19.71 -8.01 2.13
N GLN A 837 -19.73 -8.35 3.42
CA GLN A 837 -19.21 -7.50 4.51
C GLN A 837 -17.67 -7.47 4.52
N GLN A 838 -17.05 -6.92 3.48
CA GLN A 838 -15.62 -6.59 3.43
C GLN A 838 -15.43 -5.07 3.26
N SER A 839 -14.47 -4.51 3.99
CA SER A 839 -14.23 -3.06 4.10
C SER A 839 -13.23 -2.54 3.05
N VAL A 840 -13.30 -3.05 1.83
CA VAL A 840 -12.48 -2.55 0.72
C VAL A 840 -13.10 -1.26 0.15
N ALA A 841 -12.30 -0.38 -0.44
CA ALA A 841 -12.85 0.85 -1.03
C ALA A 841 -13.78 0.55 -2.21
N ASN A 842 -15.01 1.09 -2.18
CA ASN A 842 -15.79 1.32 -3.40
C ASN A 842 -14.90 2.13 -4.38
N PRO A 843 -14.62 1.62 -5.60
CA PRO A 843 -13.65 2.22 -6.52
C PRO A 843 -14.17 3.48 -7.21
N PHE A 844 -15.46 3.79 -7.10
CA PHE A 844 -16.06 4.97 -7.72
C PHE A 844 -15.76 6.22 -6.90
N SER A 845 -15.25 7.26 -7.58
CA SER A 845 -14.85 8.55 -6.98
C SER A 845 -15.99 9.25 -6.23
N ASP A 846 -17.22 9.08 -6.71
CA ASP A 846 -18.45 9.65 -6.16
C ASP A 846 -19.14 8.73 -5.13
N LYS A 847 -18.45 7.71 -4.58
CA LYS A 847 -18.96 6.76 -3.58
C LYS A 847 -19.75 7.38 -2.41
N TYR A 848 -19.38 8.59 -1.97
CA TYR A 848 -20.07 9.30 -0.88
C TYR A 848 -21.46 9.82 -1.26
N SER A 849 -21.79 9.88 -2.55
CA SER A 849 -23.15 10.15 -3.05
C SER A 849 -24.05 8.90 -3.07
N THR A 850 -23.49 7.71 -2.82
CA THR A 850 -24.24 6.45 -2.79
C THR A 850 -25.13 6.38 -1.54
N PRO A 851 -26.47 6.23 -1.68
CA PRO A 851 -27.36 6.03 -0.54
C PRO A 851 -26.96 4.79 0.27
N GLU A 852 -26.98 4.90 1.60
CA GLU A 852 -26.52 3.89 2.56
C GLU A 852 -27.03 2.47 2.25
N TRP A 853 -28.34 2.31 2.02
CA TRP A 853 -29.01 1.05 1.66
C TRP A 853 -28.48 0.39 0.38
N ALA A 854 -27.78 1.13 -0.48
CA ALA A 854 -27.20 0.64 -1.73
C ALA A 854 -25.67 0.51 -1.68
N GLN A 855 -24.98 1.03 -0.64
CA GLN A 855 -23.52 1.09 -0.59
C GLN A 855 -22.87 -0.31 -0.64
N LEU A 856 -23.33 -1.24 0.20
CA LEU A 856 -22.78 -2.60 0.29
C LEU A 856 -22.95 -3.39 -1.03
N ALA A 857 -24.11 -3.23 -1.68
CA ALA A 857 -24.40 -3.87 -2.96
C ALA A 857 -23.53 -3.27 -4.09
N ILE A 858 -23.50 -1.94 -4.23
CA ILE A 858 -22.71 -1.27 -5.29
C ILE A 858 -21.21 -1.54 -5.10
N HIS A 859 -20.75 -1.62 -3.86
CA HIS A 859 -19.40 -2.07 -3.53
C HIS A 859 -19.14 -3.51 -4.01
N THR A 860 -19.98 -4.47 -3.61
CA THR A 860 -19.86 -5.89 -4.00
C THR A 860 -19.84 -6.03 -5.52
N GLY A 861 -20.81 -5.42 -6.22
CA GLY A 861 -20.89 -5.48 -7.68
C GLY A 861 -19.73 -4.82 -8.40
N ALA A 862 -19.06 -3.83 -7.80
CA ALA A 862 -17.86 -3.22 -8.38
C ALA A 862 -16.62 -4.13 -8.24
N ILE A 863 -16.48 -4.86 -7.13
CA ILE A 863 -15.37 -5.81 -6.93
C ILE A 863 -15.51 -7.05 -7.83
N GLU A 864 -16.72 -7.60 -7.96
CA GLU A 864 -17.00 -8.74 -8.84
C GLU A 864 -16.90 -8.38 -10.36
N GLY A 865 -16.59 -7.11 -10.69
CA GLY A 865 -16.46 -6.60 -12.06
C GLY A 865 -17.79 -6.47 -12.81
N ILE A 866 -18.91 -6.58 -12.10
CA ILE A 866 -20.28 -6.60 -12.62
C ILE A 866 -20.75 -5.17 -12.90
N LEU A 867 -20.57 -4.27 -11.93
CA LEU A 867 -20.88 -2.85 -12.04
C LEU A 867 -19.66 -2.09 -12.55
N ASN A 868 -19.88 -1.29 -13.59
CA ASN A 868 -18.84 -0.51 -14.26
C ASN A 868 -19.19 0.98 -14.19
N GLY A 869 -18.20 1.80 -13.84
CA GLY A 869 -18.32 3.26 -13.82
C GLY A 869 -18.22 3.89 -15.21
N TYR A 870 -18.40 5.21 -15.27
CA TYR A 870 -18.05 6.01 -16.45
C TYR A 870 -16.52 6.21 -16.54
N PRO A 871 -15.97 6.63 -17.70
CA PRO A 871 -14.53 6.87 -17.86
C PRO A 871 -13.94 7.99 -16.98
N ASP A 872 -14.77 8.79 -16.32
CA ASP A 872 -14.36 9.79 -15.32
C ASP A 872 -14.19 9.19 -13.89
N GLY A 873 -14.44 7.88 -13.73
CA GLY A 873 -14.37 7.19 -12.45
C GLY A 873 -15.60 7.39 -11.56
N THR A 874 -16.70 7.94 -12.05
CA THR A 874 -17.99 8.04 -11.31
C THR A 874 -18.91 6.86 -11.59
N PHE A 875 -19.83 6.56 -10.68
CA PHE A 875 -20.93 5.62 -10.89
C PHE A 875 -22.29 6.32 -11.05
N ARG A 876 -22.43 7.52 -10.47
CA ARG A 876 -23.61 8.39 -10.47
C ARG A 876 -24.85 7.71 -9.87
N PRO A 877 -24.76 7.24 -8.61
CA PRO A 877 -25.77 6.38 -7.98
C PRO A 877 -27.18 7.00 -7.94
N GLN A 878 -27.30 8.32 -7.85
CA GLN A 878 -28.58 9.03 -7.79
C GLN A 878 -29.12 9.49 -9.16
N GLN A 879 -28.36 9.31 -10.26
CA GLN A 879 -28.85 9.60 -11.60
C GLN A 879 -29.94 8.57 -11.98
N GLU A 880 -31.01 9.02 -12.64
CA GLU A 880 -32.00 8.13 -13.23
C GLU A 880 -31.38 7.31 -14.38
N ILE A 881 -31.76 6.04 -14.51
CA ILE A 881 -31.23 5.14 -15.55
C ILE A 881 -32.13 5.16 -16.79
N ASP A 882 -31.57 5.54 -17.94
CA ASP A 882 -32.24 5.39 -19.23
C ASP A 882 -32.14 3.95 -19.75
N ARG A 883 -32.83 3.66 -20.86
CA ARG A 883 -32.91 2.30 -21.42
C ARG A 883 -31.62 1.84 -22.08
N ALA A 884 -30.82 2.77 -22.63
CA ALA A 884 -29.51 2.45 -23.18
C ALA A 884 -28.51 2.10 -22.06
N GLU A 885 -28.47 2.87 -20.98
CA GLU A 885 -27.66 2.57 -19.80
C GLU A 885 -28.07 1.27 -19.11
N MET A 886 -29.38 0.99 -18.99
CA MET A 886 -29.88 -0.30 -18.52
C MET A 886 -29.35 -1.47 -19.35
N ALA A 887 -29.41 -1.37 -20.69
CA ALA A 887 -28.91 -2.41 -21.58
C ALA A 887 -27.39 -2.62 -21.44
N VAL A 888 -26.61 -1.53 -21.34
CA VAL A 888 -25.16 -1.59 -21.12
C VAL A 888 -24.80 -2.20 -19.77
N MET A 889 -25.54 -1.88 -18.71
CA MET A 889 -25.27 -2.42 -17.37
C MET A 889 -25.53 -3.94 -17.33
N LEU A 890 -26.66 -4.39 -17.90
CA LEU A 890 -26.98 -5.83 -18.03
C LEU A 890 -25.94 -6.58 -18.86
N ALA A 891 -25.61 -6.07 -20.05
CA ALA A 891 -24.72 -6.77 -20.98
C ALA A 891 -23.27 -6.85 -20.48
N LYS A 892 -22.78 -5.83 -19.76
CA LYS A 892 -21.46 -5.87 -19.10
C LYS A 892 -21.44 -6.79 -17.89
N ALA A 893 -22.47 -6.75 -17.05
CA ALA A 893 -22.63 -7.64 -15.89
C ALA A 893 -22.59 -9.12 -16.29
N LEU A 894 -23.30 -9.47 -17.38
CA LEU A 894 -23.41 -10.83 -17.90
C LEU A 894 -22.30 -11.21 -18.90
N LYS A 895 -21.35 -10.29 -19.14
CA LYS A 895 -20.16 -10.49 -20.00
C LYS A 895 -20.50 -11.01 -21.41
N TRP A 896 -21.62 -10.55 -21.97
CA TRP A 896 -22.06 -10.94 -23.32
C TRP A 896 -21.09 -10.42 -24.38
N GLU A 897 -20.77 -11.27 -25.36
CA GLU A 897 -20.04 -10.88 -26.57
C GLU A 897 -20.93 -9.94 -27.41
N THR A 898 -20.34 -8.87 -27.97
CA THR A 898 -21.10 -7.87 -28.73
C THR A 898 -20.45 -7.59 -30.10
N ASP A 899 -20.97 -8.22 -31.14
CA ASP A 899 -20.56 -7.96 -32.52
C ASP A 899 -20.92 -6.55 -32.99
N ILE A 900 -20.02 -5.95 -33.77
CA ILE A 900 -20.18 -4.59 -34.33
C ILE A 900 -20.91 -4.62 -35.69
N GLU A 901 -20.94 -5.77 -36.38
CA GLU A 901 -21.29 -5.86 -37.82
C GLU A 901 -22.71 -6.43 -38.13
N SER A 902 -23.69 -6.32 -37.22
CA SER A 902 -25.06 -6.83 -37.48
C SER A 902 -26.20 -5.89 -37.08
N ASP A 903 -27.24 -5.85 -37.92
CA ASP A 903 -28.33 -4.86 -37.92
C ASP A 903 -29.25 -4.96 -36.68
N LEU A 904 -29.40 -3.87 -35.91
CA LEU A 904 -30.48 -3.75 -34.92
C LEU A 904 -31.83 -3.50 -35.62
N ASN A 905 -32.81 -4.34 -35.31
CA ASN A 905 -34.17 -4.26 -35.87
C ASN A 905 -35.13 -3.46 -34.96
N PHE A 906 -34.73 -2.25 -34.56
CA PHE A 906 -35.61 -1.25 -33.92
C PHE A 906 -35.92 -0.11 -34.89
N SER A 907 -37.15 0.40 -34.88
CA SER A 907 -37.62 1.41 -35.85
C SER A 907 -36.98 2.79 -35.65
N ASP A 908 -36.43 3.04 -34.46
CA ASP A 908 -35.69 4.25 -34.05
C ASP A 908 -34.18 3.99 -33.88
N ARG A 909 -33.62 2.89 -34.42
CA ARG A 909 -32.22 2.47 -34.23
C ARG A 909 -31.16 3.58 -34.45
N ALA A 910 -31.46 4.55 -35.31
CA ALA A 910 -30.58 5.70 -35.59
C ALA A 910 -30.45 6.68 -34.42
N SER A 911 -31.38 6.66 -33.46
CA SER A 911 -31.32 7.42 -32.21
C SER A 911 -30.49 6.72 -31.14
N ILE A 912 -30.23 5.41 -31.25
CA ILE A 912 -29.47 4.65 -30.25
C ILE A 912 -28.00 5.10 -30.33
N PRO A 913 -27.39 5.63 -29.24
CA PRO A 913 -26.02 6.11 -29.27
C PRO A 913 -25.03 5.00 -29.64
N ALA A 914 -23.99 5.33 -30.41
CA ALA A 914 -23.00 4.36 -30.89
C ALA A 914 -22.29 3.58 -29.77
N TRP A 915 -22.17 4.15 -28.56
CA TRP A 915 -21.62 3.46 -27.38
C TRP A 915 -22.55 2.39 -26.78
N ALA A 916 -23.84 2.41 -27.13
CA ALA A 916 -24.86 1.51 -26.59
C ALA A 916 -25.34 0.43 -27.57
N GLN A 917 -25.23 0.68 -28.89
CA GLN A 917 -25.85 -0.15 -29.94
C GLN A 917 -25.59 -1.66 -29.80
N SER A 918 -24.33 -2.09 -29.65
CA SER A 918 -23.99 -3.52 -29.57
C SER A 918 -24.48 -4.19 -28.27
N TYR A 919 -24.55 -3.45 -27.17
CA TYR A 919 -25.11 -3.91 -25.89
C TYR A 919 -26.64 -3.98 -25.91
N VAL A 920 -27.30 -2.99 -26.54
CA VAL A 920 -28.75 -2.98 -26.78
C VAL A 920 -29.16 -4.17 -27.66
N LYS A 921 -28.34 -4.54 -28.64
CA LYS A 921 -28.51 -5.76 -29.44
C LYS A 921 -28.46 -7.01 -28.56
N ALA A 922 -27.41 -7.19 -27.77
CA ALA A 922 -27.27 -8.35 -26.89
C ALA A 922 -28.43 -8.48 -25.87
N ALA A 923 -28.87 -7.36 -25.28
CA ALA A 923 -30.02 -7.33 -24.36
C ALA A 923 -31.37 -7.63 -25.02
N HIS A 924 -31.49 -7.42 -26.33
CA HIS A 924 -32.65 -7.80 -27.12
C HIS A 924 -32.62 -9.28 -27.54
N GLU A 925 -31.47 -9.78 -27.99
CA GLU A 925 -31.29 -11.18 -28.41
C GLU A 925 -31.40 -12.17 -27.25
N ASN A 926 -30.98 -11.78 -26.05
CA ASN A 926 -31.23 -12.53 -24.81
C ASN A 926 -32.67 -12.34 -24.25
N GLY A 927 -33.58 -11.71 -25.01
CA GLY A 927 -35.01 -11.61 -24.70
C GLY A 927 -35.40 -10.68 -23.54
N LEU A 928 -34.42 -10.07 -22.85
CA LEU A 928 -34.68 -9.21 -21.69
C LEU A 928 -35.41 -7.92 -22.10
N LEU A 929 -34.87 -7.19 -23.08
CA LEU A 929 -35.40 -5.92 -23.56
C LEU A 929 -36.12 -6.05 -24.91
N GLN A 930 -37.22 -5.31 -25.05
CA GLN A 930 -38.03 -5.26 -26.28
C GLN A 930 -38.45 -3.81 -26.58
N GLY A 931 -38.88 -3.57 -27.82
CA GLY A 931 -39.33 -2.26 -28.26
C GLY A 931 -40.67 -1.86 -27.63
N ARG A 932 -40.80 -0.57 -27.29
CA ARG A 932 -42.08 0.06 -26.92
C ARG A 932 -42.86 0.40 -28.19
N GLY A 933 -44.19 0.26 -28.16
CA GLY A 933 -45.10 0.72 -29.23
C GLY A 933 -44.77 0.14 -30.61
N ASP A 934 -44.51 1.00 -31.58
CA ASP A 934 -44.14 0.66 -32.98
C ASP A 934 -42.69 0.12 -33.10
N ASN A 935 -42.31 -0.79 -32.21
CA ASN A 935 -40.98 -1.40 -32.09
C ASN A 935 -39.83 -0.37 -31.99
N GLN A 936 -40.02 0.68 -31.18
CA GLN A 936 -38.99 1.67 -30.86
C GLN A 936 -38.24 1.26 -29.59
N PHE A 937 -36.91 1.33 -29.60
CA PHE A 937 -36.11 1.09 -28.40
C PHE A 937 -36.26 2.22 -27.39
N VAL A 938 -36.36 3.47 -27.83
CA VAL A 938 -36.42 4.70 -27.02
C VAL A 938 -35.23 4.79 -26.04
N PRO A 939 -33.98 5.03 -26.54
CA PRO A 939 -32.75 4.93 -25.76
C PRO A 939 -32.72 5.86 -24.55
N ASP A 940 -32.92 7.17 -24.78
CA ASP A 940 -32.99 8.20 -23.73
C ASP A 940 -34.32 8.15 -22.94
N GLY A 941 -35.14 7.12 -23.15
CA GLY A 941 -36.42 6.94 -22.48
C GLY A 941 -36.21 6.44 -21.06
N VAL A 942 -36.79 7.14 -20.08
CA VAL A 942 -36.71 6.77 -18.67
C VAL A 942 -37.19 5.33 -18.42
N THR A 943 -36.43 4.61 -17.59
CA THR A 943 -36.76 3.26 -17.11
C THR A 943 -37.68 3.37 -15.89
N THR A 944 -38.84 2.73 -15.94
CA THR A 944 -39.77 2.67 -14.79
C THR A 944 -39.49 1.47 -13.90
N ARG A 945 -39.87 1.57 -12.63
CA ARG A 945 -39.66 0.55 -11.59
C ARG A 945 -40.33 -0.78 -11.94
N ALA A 946 -41.49 -0.72 -12.59
CA ALA A 946 -42.15 -1.90 -13.15
C ALA A 946 -41.39 -2.53 -14.31
N GLU A 947 -40.82 -1.74 -15.24
CA GLU A 947 -40.03 -2.28 -16.35
C GLU A 947 -38.74 -2.95 -15.83
N ALA A 948 -38.03 -2.31 -14.89
CA ALA A 948 -36.86 -2.90 -14.24
C ALA A 948 -37.19 -4.24 -13.55
N ALA A 949 -38.29 -4.31 -12.79
CA ALA A 949 -38.73 -5.55 -12.12
C ALA A 949 -39.03 -6.70 -13.11
N VAL A 950 -39.70 -6.41 -14.23
CA VAL A 950 -40.00 -7.39 -15.28
C VAL A 950 -38.72 -7.89 -15.96
N VAL A 951 -37.79 -6.99 -16.26
CA VAL A 951 -36.48 -7.33 -16.85
C VAL A 951 -35.66 -8.21 -15.92
N MET A 952 -35.64 -7.91 -14.62
CA MET A 952 -34.93 -8.70 -13.61
C MET A 952 -35.56 -10.07 -13.39
N LEU A 953 -36.90 -10.19 -13.39
CA LEU A 953 -37.56 -11.50 -13.31
C LEU A 953 -37.27 -12.38 -14.54
N ARG A 954 -37.19 -11.79 -15.74
CA ARG A 954 -36.78 -12.51 -16.96
C ARG A 954 -35.35 -13.02 -16.87
N LEU A 955 -34.44 -12.19 -16.36
CA LEU A 955 -33.05 -12.59 -16.13
C LEU A 955 -32.97 -13.74 -15.10
N TRP A 956 -33.68 -13.65 -13.97
CA TRP A 956 -33.73 -14.72 -12.98
C TRP A 956 -34.20 -16.05 -13.60
N LYS A 957 -35.32 -16.04 -14.32
CA LYS A 957 -35.89 -17.20 -15.05
C LYS A 957 -35.06 -17.70 -16.24
N SER A 958 -33.90 -17.08 -16.51
CA SER A 958 -32.91 -17.54 -17.51
C SER A 958 -31.65 -18.14 -16.86
N LEU A 959 -31.49 -17.97 -15.55
CA LEU A 959 -30.36 -18.45 -14.75
C LEU A 959 -30.76 -19.62 -13.82
N TYR A 960 -32.04 -19.71 -13.44
CA TYR A 960 -32.63 -20.68 -12.52
C TYR A 960 -33.96 -21.24 -13.05
#